data_AF-D4H5F2-F1
#
_entry.id   AF-D4H5F2-F1
#
_cell.length_a   1.000
_cell.length_b   1.000
_cell.length_c   1.000
_cell.angle_alpha   90.00
_cell.angle_beta   90.00
_cell.angle_gamma   90.00
#
_symmetry.space_group_name_H-M   'P 1'
#
loop_
_entity.id
_entity.type
_entity.pdbx_description
1 polymer ?
#
loop_
_entity_poly.entity_id
_entity_poly.type
_entity_poly.pdbx_seq_one_letter_code
_entity_poly.pdbx_strand_id
1 'polypeptide(L)'
;MRLFKFLILAVFLFSLTACLGSGSEKSSVDDDTRVMTELTAGDDGAVSYSGSGDFFGFGIVASDAGLAGRKIYIERAESQYSVNGYKAVSDLFSIRFYKDRAADEESFDAEITIPFSASAVAAEGASPGDVNICMLLDDMVIPASAVSDGTSVTASAKIPYDLFACLKDDVAISENSTIILKGYSHKDADNDNEYLTDKNGTLLPDVIRGINHVQAGENVRLGYNKEAFGENISDAEWVLSDKPSGSAASLSADGTDRLIQPDMNGIYTVTLNLTGINGKSTAESIKLVAMNYSYRASTGTAQCLDYCHTGTFSLAQLDQYGRAKLRDIVSVWGASSHASAFSVVAGETDTSCLQCHTTGFFYADRDKNGTDDHPAVSGFDDTITNWTDPADTGDTHLRGVTCEACHGPGADASLTFAESHYSDVSLNSGVCLTCHEHENISGHFFEYSDTHDKAHTLSNGTVAKNAECFRCHTGEGMMSRIFGADLTPADVDTVTGIGCAVCHDPHGESGFSSLLRLSGSFQFETADGTYTADAGKAKLCYSCHNSDTVLPAVGTIPHNSTAEMYEGIGGYDYGNDLSDKKSWHALRGLECVDCHMQTEDGLTHNMLMTHDTDARLTTCYTSTCHTGTSPEFKNGYFEVESSMQNIRGQMDELADLINEKSGLPEGSAIRASYTADTAELTNALNRAAYNYNFILGDKGYGFHNQSYTRSLLGLSLADLGSY
;
A
#
# COMPACT_ATOMS: atom_id res chain seq x y z
N MET A 1 56.57 30.96 -1.26
CA MET A 1 56.19 29.53 -1.20
C MET A 1 55.78 29.04 0.19
N ARG A 2 56.53 29.31 1.28
CA ARG A 2 56.12 28.90 2.64
C ARG A 2 54.87 29.64 3.18
N LEU A 3 54.71 30.92 2.85
CA LEU A 3 53.53 31.71 3.23
C LEU A 3 52.24 31.25 2.50
N PHE A 4 52.38 30.77 1.25
CA PHE A 4 51.27 30.28 0.43
C PHE A 4 50.77 28.90 0.88
N LYS A 5 51.69 28.02 1.34
CA LYS A 5 51.32 26.76 1.99
C LYS A 5 50.63 26.96 3.33
N PHE A 6 50.98 28.02 4.07
CA PHE A 6 50.32 28.36 5.34
C PHE A 6 48.90 28.92 5.11
N LEU A 7 48.69 29.70 4.06
CA LEU A 7 47.36 30.20 3.71
C LEU A 7 46.43 29.08 3.22
N ILE A 8 46.93 28.12 2.44
CA ILE A 8 46.12 26.96 1.99
C ILE A 8 45.77 26.03 3.16
N LEU A 9 46.69 25.83 4.12
CA LEU A 9 46.40 25.04 5.32
C LEU A 9 45.41 25.76 6.25
N ALA A 10 45.46 27.09 6.35
CA ALA A 10 44.51 27.88 7.12
C ALA A 10 43.11 27.90 6.49
N VAL A 11 43.01 27.93 5.16
CA VAL A 11 41.72 27.82 4.46
C VAL A 11 41.13 26.41 4.61
N PHE A 12 41.95 25.36 4.59
CA PHE A 12 41.49 23.99 4.87
C PHE A 12 41.11 23.75 6.33
N LEU A 13 41.78 24.38 7.30
CA LEU A 13 41.39 24.28 8.71
C LEU A 13 40.10 25.06 9.03
N PHE A 14 39.78 26.12 8.28
CA PHE A 14 38.52 26.86 8.43
C PHE A 14 37.33 26.23 7.68
N SER A 15 37.58 25.35 6.70
CA SER A 15 36.51 24.63 5.99
C SER A 15 36.13 23.28 6.62
N LEU A 16 36.91 22.77 7.58
CA LEU A 16 36.64 21.49 8.26
C LEU A 16 35.78 21.62 9.53
N THR A 17 35.43 22.84 9.96
CA THR A 17 34.53 23.08 11.10
C THR A 17 33.08 23.40 10.69
N ALA A 18 32.74 23.34 9.40
CA ALA A 18 31.40 23.68 8.89
C ALA A 18 30.53 22.48 8.49
N CYS A 19 31.02 21.24 8.58
CA CYS A 19 30.25 20.02 8.26
C CYS A 19 30.47 18.90 9.30
N LEU A 20 30.28 19.21 10.58
CA LEU A 20 30.01 18.19 11.59
C LEU A 20 28.58 18.43 12.09
N GLY A 21 27.61 17.85 11.36
CA GLY A 21 26.28 17.61 11.88
C GLY A 21 26.37 16.53 12.95
N SER A 22 26.72 16.93 14.17
CA SER A 22 26.47 16.13 15.36
C SER A 22 24.96 16.00 15.51
N GLY A 23 24.46 14.76 15.63
CA GLY A 23 23.12 14.49 16.12
C GLY A 23 22.85 15.37 17.34
N SER A 24 21.77 16.15 17.26
CA SER A 24 21.48 17.25 18.17
C SER A 24 20.94 16.73 19.49
N GLU A 25 21.80 16.25 20.37
CA GLU A 25 21.60 16.53 21.79
C GLU A 25 22.21 17.90 22.07
N LYS A 26 21.43 18.96 21.82
CA LYS A 26 21.77 20.29 22.35
C LYS A 26 21.43 20.31 23.84
N SER A 27 22.28 21.01 24.60
CA SER A 27 22.20 21.17 26.05
C SER A 27 20.80 21.61 26.51
N SER A 28 20.36 21.09 27.66
CA SER A 28 19.15 21.50 28.38
C SER A 28 18.88 22.99 28.22
N VAL A 29 17.65 23.32 27.80
CA VAL A 29 17.11 24.68 27.74
C VAL A 29 17.57 25.45 28.98
N ASP A 30 18.26 26.58 28.79
CA ASP A 30 18.62 27.49 29.88
C ASP A 30 17.32 27.85 30.63
N ASP A 31 17.27 27.61 31.94
CA ASP A 31 16.04 27.74 32.77
C ASP A 31 15.45 29.17 32.79
N ASP A 32 16.11 30.14 32.17
CA ASP A 32 15.79 31.58 32.21
C ASP A 32 14.73 32.05 31.19
N THR A 33 14.18 31.18 30.32
CA THR A 33 13.13 31.58 29.34
C THR A 33 11.71 31.15 29.71
N ARG A 34 11.52 30.42 30.81
CA ARG A 34 10.21 29.90 31.23
C ARG A 34 9.36 31.01 31.87
N VAL A 35 8.14 31.18 31.37
CA VAL A 35 7.13 32.07 31.97
C VAL A 35 5.94 31.24 32.41
N MET A 36 5.40 31.49 33.61
CA MET A 36 4.27 30.74 34.15
C MET A 36 3.07 31.64 34.46
N THR A 37 1.87 31.10 34.27
CA THR A 37 0.61 31.67 34.75
C THR A 37 -0.20 30.60 35.48
N GLU A 38 -1.06 31.02 36.41
CA GLU A 38 -1.94 30.14 37.19
C GLU A 38 -3.38 30.58 37.00
N LEU A 39 -4.29 29.62 36.82
CA LEU A 39 -5.73 29.84 36.92
C LEU A 39 -6.38 28.75 37.77
N THR A 40 -7.59 29.02 38.24
CA THR A 40 -8.40 28.05 39.00
C THR A 40 -9.68 27.79 38.22
N ALA A 41 -9.99 26.51 37.99
CA ALA A 41 -11.24 26.09 37.39
C ALA A 41 -12.42 26.48 38.29
N GLY A 42 -13.57 26.81 37.70
CA GLY A 42 -14.81 27.08 38.42
C GLY A 42 -15.26 25.88 39.27
N ASP A 43 -16.17 26.10 40.20
CA ASP A 43 -16.76 25.03 41.02
C ASP A 43 -17.60 24.04 40.18
N ASP A 44 -17.99 24.43 38.97
CA ASP A 44 -18.65 23.61 37.96
C ASP A 44 -17.66 22.87 37.04
N GLY A 45 -16.35 23.05 37.24
CA GLY A 45 -15.31 22.48 36.40
C GLY A 45 -15.05 23.23 35.10
N ALA A 46 -15.68 24.42 34.91
CA ALA A 46 -15.42 25.24 33.74
C ALA A 46 -14.05 25.94 33.85
N VAL A 47 -13.31 25.89 32.75
CA VAL A 47 -12.02 26.55 32.56
C VAL A 47 -12.14 27.42 31.32
N SER A 48 -11.80 28.69 31.44
CA SER A 48 -11.66 29.59 30.29
C SER A 48 -10.53 30.57 30.56
N TYR A 49 -9.53 30.56 29.69
CA TYR A 49 -8.40 31.46 29.75
C TYR A 49 -8.04 31.93 28.34
N SER A 50 -7.88 33.25 28.21
CA SER A 50 -7.36 33.90 27.00
C SER A 50 -6.13 34.69 27.42
N GLY A 51 -4.97 34.26 26.94
CA GLY A 51 -3.68 34.75 27.38
C GLY A 51 -3.40 36.18 26.92
N SER A 52 -2.61 36.89 27.72
CA SER A 52 -2.12 38.24 27.44
C SER A 52 -0.64 38.35 27.79
N GLY A 53 0.04 39.40 27.33
CA GLY A 53 1.48 39.57 27.55
C GLY A 53 2.27 38.40 26.94
N ASP A 54 3.03 37.70 27.78
CA ASP A 54 3.82 36.53 27.36
C ASP A 54 2.96 35.33 26.90
N PHE A 55 1.66 35.34 27.16
CA PHE A 55 0.73 34.30 26.68
C PHE A 55 -0.21 34.83 25.60
N PHE A 56 0.07 35.98 24.97
CA PHE A 56 -0.81 36.56 23.96
C PHE A 56 -1.11 35.56 22.82
N GLY A 57 -2.39 35.30 22.59
CA GLY A 57 -2.87 34.36 21.57
C GLY A 57 -3.02 32.91 22.04
N PHE A 58 -2.46 32.54 23.20
CA PHE A 58 -2.74 31.24 23.80
C PHE A 58 -4.13 31.24 24.44
N GLY A 59 -4.89 30.16 24.25
CA GLY A 59 -6.23 29.99 24.81
C GLY A 59 -6.47 28.57 25.31
N ILE A 60 -7.27 28.45 26.37
CA ILE A 60 -7.79 27.17 26.84
C ILE A 60 -9.26 27.32 27.26
N VAL A 61 -10.12 26.43 26.76
CA VAL A 61 -11.50 26.29 27.19
C VAL A 61 -11.78 24.82 27.48
N ALA A 62 -12.18 24.50 28.71
CA ALA A 62 -12.56 23.14 29.10
C ALA A 62 -13.77 23.17 30.03
N SER A 63 -14.52 22.07 30.10
CA SER A 63 -15.63 21.93 31.04
C SER A 63 -15.77 20.46 31.41
N ASP A 64 -15.28 20.10 32.60
CA ASP A 64 -15.38 18.75 33.14
C ASP A 64 -15.51 18.82 34.66
N ALA A 65 -16.48 18.09 35.24
CA ALA A 65 -16.71 18.11 36.69
C ALA A 65 -15.48 17.70 37.51
N GLY A 66 -14.59 16.88 36.95
CA GLY A 66 -13.31 16.50 37.56
C GLY A 66 -12.34 17.68 37.70
N LEU A 67 -12.49 18.74 36.90
CA LEU A 67 -11.70 19.97 37.00
C LEU A 67 -12.16 20.89 38.14
N ALA A 68 -13.32 20.67 38.76
CA ALA A 68 -13.92 21.60 39.72
C ALA A 68 -12.95 22.05 40.83
N GLY A 69 -12.68 23.36 40.90
CA GLY A 69 -11.77 23.96 41.89
C GLY A 69 -10.28 23.62 41.72
N ARG A 70 -9.87 22.91 40.67
CA ARG A 70 -8.46 22.59 40.42
C ARG A 70 -7.66 23.83 40.03
N LYS A 71 -6.42 23.90 40.51
CA LYS A 71 -5.42 24.87 40.06
C LYS A 71 -4.68 24.33 38.84
N ILE A 72 -4.63 25.12 37.78
CA ILE A 72 -4.00 24.79 36.51
C ILE A 72 -2.83 25.75 36.30
N TYR A 73 -1.66 25.20 36.07
CA TYR A 73 -0.45 25.93 35.68
C TYR A 73 -0.28 25.82 34.18
N ILE A 74 -0.01 26.95 33.55
CA ILE A 74 0.41 27.00 32.16
C ILE A 74 1.80 27.61 32.16
N GLU A 75 2.78 26.83 31.71
CA GLU A 75 4.15 27.26 31.51
C GLU A 75 4.39 27.42 30.01
N ARG A 76 5.00 28.54 29.61
CA ARG A 76 5.48 28.79 28.24
C ARG A 76 6.99 28.71 28.25
N ALA A 77 7.56 27.94 27.33
CA ALA A 77 8.99 27.84 27.08
C ALA A 77 9.28 27.93 25.58
N GLU A 78 10.45 28.45 25.20
CA GLU A 78 10.87 28.47 23.80
C GLU A 78 10.97 27.04 23.26
N SER A 79 10.34 26.76 22.12
CA SER A 79 10.40 25.43 21.51
C SER A 79 11.67 25.26 20.69
N GLN A 80 12.42 24.19 20.95
CA GLN A 80 13.58 23.80 20.14
C GLN A 80 13.44 22.38 19.57
N TYR A 81 12.21 21.88 19.50
CA TYR A 81 11.93 20.48 19.23
C TYR A 81 11.66 20.25 17.74
N SER A 82 12.49 19.42 17.12
CA SER A 82 12.07 18.53 16.02
C SER A 82 12.02 17.13 16.62
N VAL A 83 10.82 16.56 16.72
CA VAL A 83 10.59 15.27 17.39
C VAL A 83 9.65 14.44 16.51
N ASN A 84 10.08 13.23 16.17
CA ASN A 84 9.30 12.24 15.40
C ASN A 84 8.69 12.78 14.10
N GLY A 85 9.48 13.55 13.33
CA GLY A 85 9.00 14.10 12.05
C GLY A 85 7.99 15.23 12.22
N TYR A 86 8.03 15.96 13.35
CA TYR A 86 7.29 17.21 13.53
C TYR A 86 8.23 18.32 13.94
N LYS A 87 8.09 19.49 13.30
CA LYS A 87 8.82 20.72 13.62
C LYS A 87 7.91 21.70 14.34
N ALA A 88 8.37 22.23 15.47
CA ALA A 88 7.65 23.27 16.17
C ALA A 88 7.70 24.61 15.43
N VAL A 89 6.55 25.28 15.32
CA VAL A 89 6.41 26.64 14.75
C VAL A 89 5.84 27.65 15.76
N SER A 90 5.70 27.23 17.02
CA SER A 90 5.41 28.07 18.19
C SER A 90 6.30 27.70 19.37
N ASP A 91 6.15 28.44 20.46
CA ASP A 91 6.62 28.04 21.78
C ASP A 91 5.89 26.78 22.29
N LEU A 92 6.51 26.12 23.28
CA LEU A 92 5.96 25.02 24.03
C LEU A 92 5.10 25.54 25.19
N PHE A 93 3.90 25.00 25.33
CA PHE A 93 2.95 25.28 26.40
C PHE A 93 2.71 24.02 27.24
N SER A 94 3.23 24.01 28.45
CA SER A 94 3.08 22.91 29.41
C SER A 94 1.90 23.19 30.34
N ILE A 95 0.86 22.37 30.27
CA ILE A 95 -0.30 22.47 31.16
C ILE A 95 -0.15 21.42 32.26
N ARG A 96 -0.26 21.82 33.53
CA ARG A 96 -0.10 20.93 34.70
C ARG A 96 -1.13 21.23 35.79
N PHE A 97 -1.48 20.22 36.59
CA PHE A 97 -2.30 20.39 37.80
C PHE A 97 -1.44 20.48 39.06
N TYR A 98 -1.92 21.13 40.12
CA TYR A 98 -1.16 21.26 41.37
C TYR A 98 -0.97 19.91 42.09
N LYS A 99 0.27 19.40 42.06
CA LYS A 99 0.94 18.59 43.10
C LYS A 99 0.20 17.41 43.77
N ASP A 100 -0.84 16.86 43.16
CA ASP A 100 -1.28 15.51 43.46
C ASP A 100 -0.73 14.59 42.39
N ARG A 101 0.37 13.89 42.70
CA ARG A 101 1.03 12.95 41.77
C ARG A 101 0.11 11.80 41.32
N ALA A 102 -1.02 11.61 42.02
CA ALA A 102 -2.08 10.67 41.65
C ALA A 102 -3.12 11.27 40.67
N ALA A 103 -3.20 12.60 40.57
CA ALA A 103 -4.07 13.31 39.63
C ALA A 103 -3.42 13.51 38.25
N ASP A 104 -2.12 13.23 38.12
CA ASP A 104 -1.39 13.27 36.83
C ASP A 104 -1.76 12.08 35.91
N GLU A 105 -2.53 11.09 36.38
CA GLU A 105 -3.08 10.01 35.56
C GLU A 105 -4.41 10.37 34.88
N GLU A 106 -5.11 11.41 35.34
CA GLU A 106 -6.38 11.84 34.75
C GLU A 106 -6.16 12.87 33.65
N SER A 107 -6.74 12.64 32.47
CA SER A 107 -6.72 13.59 31.37
C SER A 107 -8.12 14.13 31.03
N PHE A 108 -8.20 15.40 30.66
CA PHE A 108 -9.45 16.11 30.34
C PHE A 108 -9.39 16.68 28.93
N ASP A 109 -10.52 16.69 28.23
CA ASP A 109 -10.62 17.37 26.93
C ASP A 109 -10.69 18.88 27.12
N ALA A 110 -9.92 19.60 26.31
CA ALA A 110 -9.90 21.04 26.26
C ALA A 110 -9.78 21.53 24.82
N GLU A 111 -10.49 22.60 24.48
CA GLU A 111 -10.20 23.38 23.27
C GLU A 111 -9.00 24.27 23.57
N ILE A 112 -7.90 24.03 22.86
CA ILE A 112 -6.64 24.75 23.01
C ILE A 112 -6.42 25.60 21.77
N THR A 113 -6.02 26.85 21.98
CA THR A 113 -5.56 27.76 20.92
C THR A 113 -4.09 28.06 21.14
N ILE A 114 -3.24 27.86 20.13
CA ILE A 114 -1.80 28.13 20.20
C ILE A 114 -1.43 29.14 19.10
N PRO A 115 -0.79 30.27 19.44
CA PRO A 115 -0.29 31.21 18.45
C PRO A 115 0.98 30.64 17.80
N PHE A 116 1.15 30.87 16.49
CA PHE A 116 2.35 30.44 15.77
C PHE A 116 2.91 31.55 14.88
N SER A 117 4.17 31.39 14.48
CA SER A 117 4.84 32.35 13.59
C SER A 117 4.56 32.00 12.13
N ALA A 118 3.74 32.80 11.44
CA ALA A 118 3.51 32.64 10.00
C ALA A 118 4.83 32.68 9.19
N SER A 119 5.82 33.44 9.66
CA SER A 119 7.17 33.43 9.07
C SER A 119 7.95 32.14 9.34
N ALA A 120 7.78 31.50 10.49
CA ALA A 120 8.39 30.19 10.76
C ALA A 120 7.74 29.11 9.87
N VAL A 121 6.42 29.15 9.73
CA VAL A 121 5.69 28.27 8.81
C VAL A 121 6.18 28.44 7.36
N ALA A 122 6.29 29.69 6.90
CA ALA A 122 6.79 29.97 5.56
C ALA A 122 8.27 29.60 5.37
N ALA A 123 9.09 29.66 6.44
CA ALA A 123 10.50 29.25 6.39
C ALA A 123 10.66 27.74 6.17
N GLU A 124 9.69 26.95 6.62
CA GLU A 124 9.60 25.51 6.35
C GLU A 124 8.91 25.19 5.02
N GLY A 125 8.52 26.21 4.23
CA GLY A 125 7.86 26.01 2.93
C GLY A 125 6.38 25.61 3.01
N ALA A 126 5.78 25.64 4.19
CA ALA A 126 4.38 25.28 4.43
C ALA A 126 3.44 26.49 4.40
N SER A 127 2.13 26.22 4.39
CA SER A 127 1.08 27.22 4.55
C SER A 127 0.52 27.22 5.98
N PRO A 128 -0.08 28.32 6.47
CA PRO A 128 -0.71 28.33 7.79
C PRO A 128 -1.80 27.26 7.99
N GLY A 129 -2.40 26.74 6.91
CA GLY A 129 -3.40 25.67 6.98
C GLY A 129 -2.83 24.31 7.35
N ASP A 130 -1.50 24.14 7.24
CA ASP A 130 -0.80 22.87 7.50
C ASP A 130 -0.39 22.73 8.97
N VAL A 131 -0.59 23.78 9.77
CA VAL A 131 -0.23 23.83 11.18
C VAL A 131 -1.25 23.08 12.03
N ASN A 132 -0.77 22.17 12.87
CA ASN A 132 -1.57 21.41 13.84
C ASN A 132 -1.17 21.77 15.27
N ILE A 133 -1.97 21.35 16.26
CA ILE A 133 -1.52 21.29 17.66
C ILE A 133 -0.91 19.92 17.89
N CYS A 134 0.33 19.88 18.35
CA CYS A 134 1.03 18.65 18.72
C CYS A 134 1.10 18.53 20.24
N MET A 135 0.76 17.35 20.76
CA MET A 135 0.92 16.97 22.15
C MET A 135 2.15 16.09 22.32
N LEU A 136 2.98 16.33 23.34
CA LEU A 136 4.13 15.50 23.66
C LEU A 136 3.79 14.55 24.82
N LEU A 137 3.91 13.24 24.58
CA LEU A 137 3.69 12.17 25.55
C LEU A 137 4.87 11.20 25.51
N ASP A 138 5.72 11.17 26.54
CA ASP A 138 6.88 10.27 26.64
C ASP A 138 7.73 10.22 25.35
N ASP A 139 8.15 11.41 24.88
CA ASP A 139 8.89 11.62 23.63
C ASP A 139 8.12 11.32 22.34
N MET A 140 6.84 10.94 22.39
CA MET A 140 5.95 10.79 21.24
C MET A 140 5.18 12.09 20.94
N VAL A 141 5.05 12.44 19.67
CA VAL A 141 4.24 13.58 19.22
C VAL A 141 2.89 13.09 18.70
N ILE A 142 1.81 13.60 19.28
CA ILE A 142 0.43 13.29 18.90
C ILE A 142 -0.21 14.55 18.30
N PRO A 143 -0.38 14.65 16.97
CA PRO A 143 -1.08 15.78 16.38
C PRO A 143 -2.58 15.69 16.65
N ALA A 144 -3.20 16.85 16.90
CA ALA A 144 -4.63 17.03 16.98
C ALA A 144 -5.11 17.80 15.75
N SER A 145 -6.18 17.32 15.11
CA SER A 145 -6.82 18.01 13.98
C SER A 145 -7.23 19.40 14.39
N ALA A 146 -6.82 20.40 13.62
CA ALA A 146 -6.93 21.78 14.03
C ALA A 146 -7.50 22.68 12.94
N VAL A 147 -8.09 23.79 13.38
CA VAL A 147 -8.50 24.90 12.51
C VAL A 147 -7.52 26.04 12.71
N SER A 148 -6.87 26.45 11.62
CA SER A 148 -5.96 27.58 11.60
C SER A 148 -6.67 28.85 11.11
N ASP A 149 -6.44 29.98 11.77
CA ASP A 149 -6.91 31.30 11.33
C ASP A 149 -5.83 32.10 10.56
N GLY A 150 -4.67 31.49 10.33
CA GLY A 150 -3.50 32.11 9.71
C GLY A 150 -2.45 32.62 10.69
N THR A 151 -2.77 32.74 11.97
CA THR A 151 -1.88 33.24 13.03
C THR A 151 -1.94 32.42 14.32
N SER A 152 -3.01 31.66 14.50
CA SER A 152 -3.21 30.73 15.60
C SER A 152 -3.87 29.46 15.09
N VAL A 153 -3.66 28.38 15.83
CA VAL A 153 -4.22 27.06 15.55
C VAL A 153 -5.07 26.65 16.75
N THR A 154 -6.29 26.19 16.51
CA THR A 154 -7.22 25.73 17.57
C THR A 154 -7.63 24.29 17.35
N ALA A 155 -7.51 23.45 18.38
CA ALA A 155 -7.89 22.04 18.35
C ALA A 155 -8.42 21.56 19.71
N SER A 156 -9.18 20.47 19.68
CA SER A 156 -9.46 19.70 20.90
C SER A 156 -8.22 18.86 21.25
N ALA A 157 -7.67 19.06 22.44
CA ALA A 157 -6.51 18.35 22.95
C ALA A 157 -6.74 17.90 24.39
N LYS A 158 -5.95 16.93 24.85
CA LYS A 158 -5.99 16.49 26.24
C LYS A 158 -5.10 17.40 27.11
N ILE A 159 -5.47 17.56 28.38
CA ILE A 159 -4.63 18.16 29.44
C ILE A 159 -4.55 17.20 30.63
N PRO A 160 -3.43 17.10 31.37
CA PRO A 160 -2.29 18.01 31.42
C PRO A 160 -1.09 17.54 30.59
N TYR A 161 -0.92 18.06 29.37
CA TYR A 161 0.20 17.70 28.48
C TYR A 161 1.01 18.92 28.04
N ASP A 162 2.14 18.63 27.38
CA ASP A 162 2.97 19.60 26.69
C ASP A 162 2.46 19.77 25.26
N LEU A 163 2.20 21.01 24.86
CA LEU A 163 1.49 21.35 23.63
C LEU A 163 2.24 22.41 22.85
N PHE A 164 2.30 22.30 21.53
CA PHE A 164 2.87 23.33 20.66
C PHE A 164 2.19 23.29 19.29
N ALA A 165 2.24 24.40 18.56
CA ALA A 165 1.88 24.41 17.15
C ALA A 165 3.02 23.79 16.35
N CYS A 166 2.69 22.81 15.53
CA CYS A 166 3.65 22.00 14.79
C CYS A 166 3.29 21.94 13.31
N LEU A 167 4.32 21.78 12.49
CA LEU A 167 4.21 21.24 11.15
C LEU A 167 4.64 19.78 11.21
N LYS A 168 3.97 18.93 10.44
CA LYS A 168 4.60 17.67 10.05
C LYS A 168 5.85 18.07 9.27
N ASP A 169 7.01 17.69 9.76
CA ASP A 169 8.21 17.73 8.95
C ASP A 169 7.88 16.79 7.80
N ASP A 170 7.69 17.34 6.61
CA ASP A 170 7.80 16.54 5.41
C ASP A 170 9.24 16.05 5.43
N VAL A 171 9.45 14.92 6.11
CA VAL A 171 10.66 14.11 5.98
C VAL A 171 10.88 14.10 4.49
N ALA A 172 12.02 14.70 4.08
CA ALA A 172 12.40 14.77 2.68
C ALA A 172 12.02 13.43 2.08
N ILE A 173 11.02 13.48 1.16
CA ILE A 173 10.33 12.34 0.56
C ILE A 173 11.30 11.18 0.63
N SER A 174 11.03 10.18 1.49
CA SER A 174 11.86 8.99 1.57
C SER A 174 12.12 8.60 0.12
N GLU A 175 13.36 8.75 -0.35
CA GLU A 175 13.71 8.18 -1.65
C GLU A 175 13.24 6.74 -1.54
N ASN A 176 12.34 6.32 -2.45
CA ASN A 176 11.77 4.97 -2.47
C ASN A 176 12.80 4.00 -1.89
N SER A 177 12.46 3.29 -0.81
CA SER A 177 13.47 2.46 -0.13
C SER A 177 14.25 1.63 -1.15
N THR A 178 15.57 1.76 -1.13
CA THR A 178 16.47 0.97 -1.98
C THR A 178 16.61 -0.45 -1.47
N ILE A 179 16.28 -0.71 -0.20
CA ILE A 179 16.13 -2.06 0.36
C ILE A 179 14.70 -2.54 0.12
N ILE A 180 14.54 -3.79 -0.34
CA ILE A 180 13.23 -4.43 -0.45
C ILE A 180 13.20 -5.74 0.31
N LEU A 181 12.09 -6.00 0.98
CA LEU A 181 11.79 -7.30 1.57
C LEU A 181 11.13 -8.15 0.50
N LYS A 182 11.70 -9.32 0.23
CA LYS A 182 11.18 -10.24 -0.78
C LYS A 182 10.42 -11.37 -0.11
N GLY A 183 9.21 -11.61 -0.60
CA GLY A 183 8.52 -12.85 -0.30
C GLY A 183 9.16 -14.03 -1.02
N TYR A 184 8.92 -15.22 -0.50
CA TYR A 184 9.23 -16.49 -1.13
C TYR A 184 8.02 -17.39 -0.90
N SER A 185 7.33 -17.70 -1.99
CA SER A 185 6.03 -18.35 -1.90
C SER A 185 6.16 -19.83 -1.55
N HIS A 186 5.02 -20.43 -1.20
CA HIS A 186 4.94 -21.87 -1.02
C HIS A 186 5.42 -22.64 -2.26
N LYS A 187 4.91 -22.26 -3.44
CA LYS A 187 5.32 -22.85 -4.72
C LYS A 187 6.79 -22.66 -5.03
N ASP A 188 7.35 -21.48 -4.75
CA ASP A 188 8.78 -21.24 -4.98
C ASP A 188 9.64 -22.17 -4.11
N ALA A 189 9.32 -22.26 -2.82
CA ALA A 189 9.98 -23.17 -1.89
C ALA A 189 9.84 -24.65 -2.32
N ASP A 190 8.65 -25.07 -2.77
CA ASP A 190 8.42 -26.41 -3.30
C ASP A 190 9.32 -26.71 -4.52
N ASN A 191 9.36 -25.78 -5.49
CA ASN A 191 10.09 -25.92 -6.74
C ASN A 191 11.60 -26.02 -6.51
N ASP A 192 12.13 -25.25 -5.56
CA ASP A 192 13.54 -25.23 -5.23
C ASP A 192 13.94 -26.30 -4.19
N ASN A 193 12.96 -27.05 -3.69
CA ASN A 193 13.10 -28.07 -2.64
C ASN A 193 13.61 -27.51 -1.30
N GLU A 194 13.15 -26.33 -0.92
CA GLU A 194 13.45 -25.68 0.35
C GLU A 194 12.38 -26.06 1.39
N TYR A 195 12.71 -27.02 2.25
CA TYR A 195 11.80 -27.56 3.25
C TYR A 195 12.39 -27.57 4.65
N LEU A 196 11.54 -27.30 5.63
CA LEU A 196 11.67 -27.70 7.02
C LEU A 196 11.08 -29.10 7.20
N THR A 197 11.44 -29.76 8.30
CA THR A 197 10.91 -31.08 8.64
C THR A 197 10.27 -31.01 10.02
N ASP A 198 8.98 -31.32 10.11
CA ASP A 198 8.33 -31.36 11.41
C ASP A 198 8.74 -32.60 12.24
N LYS A 199 8.24 -32.70 13.47
CA LYS A 199 8.54 -33.82 14.37
C LYS A 199 8.11 -35.20 13.85
N ASN A 200 7.11 -35.27 12.96
CA ASN A 200 6.64 -36.51 12.34
C ASN A 200 7.39 -36.84 11.04
N GLY A 201 8.27 -35.96 10.57
CA GLY A 201 8.99 -36.10 9.31
C GLY A 201 8.23 -35.54 8.10
N THR A 202 7.15 -34.79 8.31
CA THR A 202 6.43 -34.08 7.24
C THR A 202 7.30 -32.94 6.74
N LEU A 203 7.42 -32.81 5.42
CA LEU A 203 8.13 -31.70 4.79
C LEU A 203 7.19 -30.50 4.73
N LEU A 204 7.67 -29.37 5.25
CA LEU A 204 6.96 -28.09 5.26
C LEU A 204 7.77 -27.07 4.46
N PRO A 205 7.22 -26.39 3.45
CA PRO A 205 8.00 -25.43 2.68
C PRO A 205 8.52 -24.28 3.55
N ASP A 206 9.79 -23.91 3.36
CA ASP A 206 10.45 -22.83 4.10
C ASP A 206 10.12 -21.47 3.45
N VAL A 207 8.87 -21.04 3.61
CA VAL A 207 8.35 -19.80 3.02
C VAL A 207 8.89 -18.54 3.70
N ILE A 208 8.92 -17.43 2.96
CA ILE A 208 9.35 -16.11 3.45
C ILE A 208 8.22 -15.10 3.21
N ARG A 209 7.73 -14.45 4.26
CA ARG A 209 6.58 -13.52 4.14
C ARG A 209 6.90 -12.19 3.45
N GLY A 210 8.17 -11.79 3.42
CA GLY A 210 8.58 -10.49 2.87
C GLY A 210 8.16 -9.30 3.77
N ILE A 211 8.25 -9.48 5.08
CA ILE A 211 7.94 -8.48 6.11
C ILE A 211 9.12 -8.32 7.08
N ASN A 212 9.14 -7.22 7.84
CA ASN A 212 10.23 -6.91 8.77
C ASN A 212 9.95 -7.36 10.21
N HIS A 213 8.71 -7.73 10.53
CA HIS A 213 8.34 -8.34 11.80
C HIS A 213 8.26 -9.84 11.63
N VAL A 214 9.18 -10.55 12.27
CA VAL A 214 9.31 -12.00 12.12
C VAL A 214 9.47 -12.66 13.48
N GLN A 215 9.33 -13.97 13.54
CA GLN A 215 9.75 -14.73 14.72
C GLN A 215 11.24 -15.08 14.63
N ALA A 216 11.86 -15.38 15.76
CA ALA A 216 13.18 -15.99 15.74
C ALA A 216 13.13 -17.35 14.99
N GLY A 217 14.10 -17.59 14.13
CA GLY A 217 14.22 -18.78 13.28
C GLY A 217 13.72 -18.60 11.85
N GLU A 218 12.86 -17.62 11.60
CA GLU A 218 12.30 -17.35 10.27
C GLU A 218 13.31 -16.66 9.35
N ASN A 219 13.35 -17.09 8.09
CA ASN A 219 14.20 -16.45 7.09
C ASN A 219 13.61 -15.12 6.62
N VAL A 220 14.47 -14.11 6.48
CA VAL A 220 14.16 -12.84 5.82
C VAL A 220 15.06 -12.69 4.59
N ARG A 221 14.45 -12.50 3.42
CA ARG A 221 15.16 -12.25 2.16
C ARG A 221 15.15 -10.76 1.83
N LEU A 222 16.34 -10.20 1.68
CA LEU A 222 16.62 -8.80 1.40
C LEU A 222 17.13 -8.66 -0.04
N GLY A 223 16.44 -7.86 -0.83
CA GLY A 223 16.88 -7.44 -2.16
C GLY A 223 17.11 -5.94 -2.20
N TYR A 224 17.50 -5.44 -3.37
CA TYR A 224 17.58 -4.01 -3.62
C TYR A 224 16.77 -3.58 -4.84
N ASN A 225 16.21 -2.38 -4.76
CA ASN A 225 15.41 -1.74 -5.80
C ASN A 225 16.31 -0.86 -6.68
N LYS A 226 16.58 -1.33 -7.91
CA LYS A 226 17.45 -0.64 -8.87
C LYS A 226 16.82 0.66 -9.34
N GLU A 227 15.50 0.67 -9.47
CA GLU A 227 14.72 1.78 -9.98
C GLU A 227 14.65 2.93 -8.97
N ALA A 228 14.53 2.59 -7.68
CA ALA A 228 14.71 3.50 -6.56
C ALA A 228 16.11 4.11 -6.56
N PHE A 229 17.13 3.28 -6.72
CA PHE A 229 18.51 3.75 -6.79
C PHE A 229 18.77 4.64 -8.02
N GLY A 230 18.07 4.43 -9.13
CA GLY A 230 18.04 5.34 -10.28
C GLY A 230 19.24 5.22 -11.24
N GLU A 231 20.12 4.23 -11.06
CA GLU A 231 21.14 3.86 -12.05
C GLU A 231 21.55 2.39 -11.96
N ASN A 232 22.34 1.91 -12.92
CA ASN A 232 22.89 0.56 -12.86
C ASN A 232 23.87 0.43 -11.68
N ILE A 233 23.70 -0.63 -10.89
CA ILE A 233 24.51 -0.91 -9.72
C ILE A 233 25.80 -1.62 -10.14
N SER A 234 26.93 -1.13 -9.65
CA SER A 234 28.25 -1.73 -9.84
C SER A 234 28.70 -2.55 -8.64
N ASP A 235 28.28 -2.18 -7.43
CA ASP A 235 28.58 -2.87 -6.18
C ASP A 235 27.42 -2.72 -5.19
N ALA A 236 27.18 -3.76 -4.41
CA ALA A 236 26.15 -3.84 -3.37
C ALA A 236 26.70 -4.58 -2.16
N GLU A 237 27.06 -3.83 -1.12
CA GLU A 237 27.59 -4.36 0.13
C GLU A 237 26.49 -4.37 1.18
N TRP A 238 26.29 -5.53 1.81
CA TRP A 238 25.31 -5.72 2.87
C TRP A 238 26.02 -5.98 4.19
N VAL A 239 25.62 -5.28 5.24
CA VAL A 239 26.23 -5.33 6.56
C VAL A 239 25.13 -5.52 7.61
N LEU A 240 25.26 -6.53 8.47
CA LEU A 240 24.47 -6.63 9.69
C LEU A 240 25.11 -5.69 10.71
N SER A 241 24.62 -4.45 10.75
CA SER A 241 25.24 -3.34 11.47
C SER A 241 24.89 -3.32 12.95
N ASP A 242 23.74 -3.88 13.32
CA ASP A 242 23.36 -4.07 14.73
C ASP A 242 22.56 -5.37 14.91
N LYS A 243 22.70 -5.99 16.09
CA LYS A 243 21.96 -7.19 16.48
C LYS A 243 21.93 -7.37 18.00
N PRO A 244 20.98 -8.14 18.55
CA PRO A 244 20.88 -8.38 19.99
C PRO A 244 22.16 -8.99 20.58
N SER A 245 22.47 -8.62 21.82
CA SER A 245 23.63 -9.18 22.54
C SER A 245 23.48 -10.69 22.73
N GLY A 246 24.45 -11.47 22.27
CA GLY A 246 24.42 -12.92 22.32
C GLY A 246 23.92 -13.59 21.02
N SER A 247 23.36 -12.82 20.09
CA SER A 247 22.97 -13.33 18.78
C SER A 247 24.17 -13.82 17.98
N ALA A 248 24.05 -15.00 17.38
CA ALA A 248 24.93 -15.60 16.38
C ALA A 248 24.48 -15.32 14.94
N ALA A 249 23.34 -14.65 14.72
CA ALA A 249 22.83 -14.32 13.38
C ALA A 249 23.88 -13.63 12.50
N SER A 250 23.82 -13.94 11.21
CA SER A 250 24.70 -13.40 10.17
C SER A 250 23.96 -13.32 8.84
N LEU A 251 24.48 -12.52 7.91
CA LEU A 251 23.97 -12.46 6.54
C LEU A 251 24.61 -13.57 5.70
N SER A 252 23.79 -14.33 4.98
CA SER A 252 24.23 -15.28 3.96
C SER A 252 23.89 -14.76 2.56
N ALA A 253 24.69 -15.15 1.57
CA ALA A 253 24.47 -14.76 0.19
C ALA A 253 23.44 -15.69 -0.47
N ASP A 254 22.52 -15.10 -1.24
CA ASP A 254 21.53 -15.80 -2.03
C ASP A 254 21.40 -15.11 -3.39
N GLY A 255 22.24 -15.51 -4.35
CA GLY A 255 22.39 -14.78 -5.61
C GLY A 255 22.77 -13.31 -5.39
N THR A 256 21.92 -12.38 -5.85
CA THR A 256 22.09 -10.93 -5.61
C THR A 256 21.53 -10.46 -4.27
N ASP A 257 20.74 -11.30 -3.63
CA ASP A 257 19.99 -11.02 -2.42
C ASP A 257 20.81 -11.44 -1.18
N ARG A 258 20.30 -11.10 0.00
CA ARG A 258 20.82 -11.59 1.28
C ARG A 258 19.73 -12.24 2.08
N LEU A 259 20.08 -13.35 2.71
CA LEU A 259 19.26 -13.99 3.72
C LEU A 259 19.81 -13.63 5.09
N ILE A 260 18.90 -13.40 6.03
CA ILE A 260 19.18 -13.35 7.45
C ILE A 260 18.12 -14.18 8.18
N GLN A 261 18.58 -14.94 9.16
CA GLN A 261 17.74 -15.66 10.09
C GLN A 261 17.97 -15.06 11.48
N PRO A 262 17.07 -14.18 11.97
CA PRO A 262 17.09 -13.76 13.36
C PRO A 262 17.03 -14.99 14.26
N ASP A 263 17.88 -15.06 15.27
CA ASP A 263 18.06 -16.25 16.11
C ASP A 263 17.56 -16.06 17.55
N MET A 264 17.18 -14.83 17.90
CA MET A 264 16.59 -14.48 19.19
C MET A 264 15.77 -13.21 19.07
N ASN A 265 14.98 -12.90 20.09
CA ASN A 265 14.16 -11.69 20.09
C ASN A 265 15.03 -10.43 20.15
N GLY A 266 14.57 -9.40 19.45
CA GLY A 266 15.15 -8.07 19.43
C GLY A 266 15.24 -7.48 18.04
N ILE A 267 15.92 -6.34 17.95
CA ILE A 267 16.07 -5.58 16.70
C ILE A 267 17.40 -5.94 16.04
N TYR A 268 17.34 -6.27 14.76
CA TYR A 268 18.47 -6.46 13.88
C TYR A 268 18.47 -5.32 12.86
N THR A 269 19.59 -4.62 12.72
CA THR A 269 19.72 -3.56 11.71
C THR A 269 20.61 -4.05 10.58
N VAL A 270 20.07 -4.07 9.36
CA VAL A 270 20.82 -4.40 8.16
C VAL A 270 21.03 -3.12 7.35
N THR A 271 22.27 -2.85 6.99
CA THR A 271 22.67 -1.72 6.15
C THR A 271 23.07 -2.21 4.76
N LEU A 272 22.52 -1.57 3.73
CA LEU A 272 22.90 -1.74 2.33
C LEU A 272 23.70 -0.51 1.88
N ASN A 273 24.94 -0.73 1.44
CA ASN A 273 25.73 0.27 0.73
C ASN A 273 25.69 -0.06 -0.77
N LEU A 274 25.07 0.81 -1.58
CA LEU A 274 25.05 0.69 -3.03
C LEU A 274 26.05 1.66 -3.65
N THR A 275 26.75 1.20 -4.69
CA THR A 275 27.54 2.04 -5.58
C THR A 275 27.17 1.74 -7.03
N GLY A 276 26.76 2.75 -7.78
CA GLY A 276 26.44 2.61 -9.19
C GLY A 276 27.60 2.90 -10.13
N ILE A 277 27.42 2.54 -11.39
CA ILE A 277 28.46 2.57 -12.42
C ILE A 277 29.02 3.97 -12.69
N ASN A 278 28.27 5.03 -12.34
CA ASN A 278 28.71 6.42 -12.52
C ASN A 278 29.24 7.02 -11.21
N GLY A 279 29.39 6.22 -10.16
CA GLY A 279 29.87 6.65 -8.85
C GLY A 279 28.80 7.25 -7.95
N LYS A 280 27.49 7.17 -8.28
CA LYS A 280 26.44 7.42 -7.29
C LYS A 280 26.61 6.39 -6.18
N SER A 281 26.52 6.80 -4.92
CA SER A 281 26.45 5.86 -3.80
C SER A 281 25.36 6.27 -2.83
N THR A 282 24.73 5.28 -2.21
CA THR A 282 23.80 5.48 -1.10
C THR A 282 24.04 4.42 -0.03
N ALA A 283 23.69 4.74 1.21
CA ALA A 283 23.69 3.83 2.32
C ALA A 283 22.31 3.91 2.98
N GLU A 284 21.62 2.78 3.08
CA GLU A 284 20.30 2.69 3.68
C GLU A 284 20.29 1.57 4.72
N SER A 285 19.46 1.72 5.76
CA SER A 285 19.27 0.72 6.79
C SER A 285 17.81 0.32 6.94
N ILE A 286 17.58 -0.97 7.15
CA ILE A 286 16.29 -1.52 7.54
C ILE A 286 16.41 -2.16 8.92
N LYS A 287 15.38 -1.98 9.75
CA LYS A 287 15.21 -2.70 11.02
C LYS A 287 14.35 -3.94 10.77
N LEU A 288 14.86 -5.09 11.19
CA LEU A 288 14.10 -6.33 11.31
C LEU A 288 13.84 -6.56 12.79
N VAL A 289 12.59 -6.85 13.14
CA VAL A 289 12.15 -7.00 14.51
C VAL A 289 11.72 -8.45 14.73
N ALA A 290 12.54 -9.18 15.48
CA ALA A 290 12.25 -10.56 15.84
C ALA A 290 11.52 -10.60 17.20
N MET A 291 10.31 -11.14 17.23
CA MET A 291 9.45 -11.13 18.43
C MET A 291 8.70 -12.44 18.63
N ASN A 292 8.04 -12.55 19.80
CA ASN A 292 7.09 -13.62 20.09
C ASN A 292 5.69 -13.22 19.62
N TYR A 293 4.84 -14.22 19.37
CA TYR A 293 3.42 -13.98 19.10
C TYR A 293 2.72 -13.43 20.33
N SER A 294 1.76 -12.55 20.08
CA SER A 294 1.05 -11.86 21.13
C SER A 294 0.09 -12.80 21.85
N TYR A 295 0.26 -12.89 23.16
CA TYR A 295 -0.56 -13.72 24.01
C TYR A 295 -0.99 -12.96 25.26
N ARG A 296 -2.28 -13.00 25.55
CA ARG A 296 -2.86 -12.49 26.78
C ARG A 296 -3.40 -13.63 27.62
N ALA A 297 -2.60 -14.09 28.58
CA ALA A 297 -2.94 -15.22 29.46
C ALA A 297 -4.29 -15.07 30.20
N SER A 298 -4.75 -13.85 30.47
CA SER A 298 -6.03 -13.62 31.15
C SER A 298 -7.26 -13.96 30.31
N THR A 299 -7.15 -13.88 28.99
CA THR A 299 -8.25 -14.05 28.04
C THR A 299 -8.04 -15.21 27.07
N GLY A 300 -6.80 -15.67 26.93
CA GLY A 300 -6.45 -16.74 26.00
C GLY A 300 -6.51 -16.31 24.54
N THR A 301 -6.30 -15.02 24.26
CA THR A 301 -6.36 -14.42 22.92
C THR A 301 -5.11 -13.60 22.62
N ALA A 302 -4.93 -13.25 21.34
CA ALA A 302 -3.89 -12.32 20.91
C ALA A 302 -4.18 -10.89 21.42
N GLN A 303 -3.12 -10.13 21.74
CA GLN A 303 -3.28 -8.79 22.33
C GLN A 303 -3.97 -7.81 21.37
N CYS A 304 -3.73 -7.97 20.07
CA CYS A 304 -4.36 -7.19 19.01
C CYS A 304 -5.90 -7.35 18.99
N LEU A 305 -6.43 -8.51 19.37
CA LEU A 305 -7.86 -8.82 19.37
C LEU A 305 -8.63 -8.23 20.56
N ASP A 306 -7.95 -8.02 21.69
CA ASP A 306 -8.60 -7.67 22.94
C ASP A 306 -8.35 -6.23 23.40
N TYR A 307 -7.40 -5.54 22.77
CA TYR A 307 -6.93 -4.24 23.23
C TYR A 307 -6.97 -3.20 22.12
N CYS A 308 -5.99 -3.19 21.22
CA CYS A 308 -5.74 -2.06 20.32
C CYS A 308 -6.84 -1.83 19.26
N HIS A 309 -7.40 -2.89 18.68
CA HIS A 309 -8.30 -2.80 17.52
C HIS A 309 -9.76 -3.18 17.82
N THR A 310 -10.18 -3.02 19.07
CA THR A 310 -11.56 -3.27 19.51
C THR A 310 -12.48 -2.05 19.34
N GLY A 311 -11.93 -0.93 18.85
CA GLY A 311 -12.61 0.37 18.79
C GLY A 311 -12.70 1.09 20.14
N THR A 312 -12.16 0.52 21.22
CA THR A 312 -12.11 1.21 22.53
C THR A 312 -11.04 2.29 22.59
N PHE A 313 -10.03 2.22 21.72
CA PHE A 313 -8.99 3.23 21.56
C PHE A 313 -9.34 4.14 20.39
N SER A 314 -9.57 5.42 20.67
CA SER A 314 -9.68 6.45 19.63
C SER A 314 -8.47 7.37 19.71
N LEU A 315 -7.40 7.01 19.02
CA LEU A 315 -6.34 7.95 18.70
C LEU A 315 -6.69 8.64 17.38
N ALA A 316 -6.48 9.96 17.29
CA ALA A 316 -6.65 10.74 16.05
C ALA A 316 -5.57 10.44 14.99
N GLN A 317 -4.96 9.25 15.05
CA GLN A 317 -3.94 8.82 14.10
C GLN A 317 -4.62 8.19 12.89
N LEU A 318 -4.38 8.81 11.73
CA LEU A 318 -4.82 8.30 10.44
C LEU A 318 -3.68 7.53 9.76
N ASP A 319 -4.02 6.49 9.01
CA ASP A 319 -3.11 5.92 8.01
C ASP A 319 -2.97 6.87 6.81
N GLN A 320 -2.09 6.54 5.87
CA GLN A 320 -1.86 7.35 4.68
C GLN A 320 -3.10 7.49 3.79
N TYR A 321 -4.14 6.69 4.01
CA TYR A 321 -5.40 6.75 3.28
C TYR A 321 -6.50 7.52 4.05
N GLY A 322 -6.15 8.16 5.17
CA GLY A 322 -7.09 8.93 5.98
C GLY A 322 -8.00 8.11 6.90
N ARG A 323 -7.67 6.82 7.14
CA ARG A 323 -8.46 5.93 8.00
C ARG A 323 -7.86 5.86 9.40
N ALA A 324 -8.68 5.76 10.44
CA ALA A 324 -8.15 5.59 11.80
C ALA A 324 -7.33 4.29 11.93
N LYS A 325 -6.09 4.41 12.42
CA LYS A 325 -5.17 3.27 12.60
C LYS A 325 -5.72 2.25 13.60
N LEU A 326 -6.28 2.72 14.72
CA LEU A 326 -6.83 1.90 15.80
C LEU A 326 -8.36 1.74 15.76
N ARG A 327 -8.94 1.73 14.56
CA ARG A 327 -10.38 1.46 14.39
C ARG A 327 -10.75 0.05 14.86
N ASP A 328 -12.03 -0.17 15.11
CA ASP A 328 -12.56 -1.52 15.33
C ASP A 328 -12.43 -2.35 14.06
N ILE A 329 -11.40 -3.21 14.03
CA ILE A 329 -11.18 -4.16 12.94
C ILE A 329 -11.43 -5.59 13.39
N VAL A 330 -11.46 -5.83 14.70
CA VAL A 330 -11.62 -7.16 15.28
C VAL A 330 -13.00 -7.72 14.99
N SER A 331 -14.05 -6.90 15.08
CA SER A 331 -15.42 -7.35 14.85
C SER A 331 -15.65 -7.84 13.41
N VAL A 332 -15.12 -7.10 12.44
CA VAL A 332 -15.20 -7.42 11.00
C VAL A 332 -14.25 -8.54 10.61
N TRP A 333 -12.99 -8.51 11.08
CA TRP A 333 -12.03 -9.58 10.83
C TRP A 333 -12.52 -10.91 11.40
N GLY A 334 -13.10 -10.93 12.61
CA GLY A 334 -13.63 -12.14 13.24
C GLY A 334 -14.74 -12.82 12.44
N ALA A 335 -15.42 -12.09 11.55
CA ALA A 335 -16.42 -12.63 10.62
C ALA A 335 -15.84 -13.07 9.25
N SER A 336 -14.56 -12.80 9.00
CA SER A 336 -13.87 -13.11 7.75
C SER A 336 -13.48 -14.59 7.64
N SER A 337 -13.22 -15.04 6.42
CA SER A 337 -12.71 -16.39 6.17
C SER A 337 -11.34 -16.63 6.83
N HIS A 338 -10.48 -15.63 6.93
CA HIS A 338 -9.15 -15.76 7.56
C HIS A 338 -9.25 -16.08 9.05
N ALA A 339 -10.11 -15.37 9.79
CA ALA A 339 -10.33 -15.65 11.21
C ALA A 339 -10.88 -17.08 11.44
N SER A 340 -11.75 -17.54 10.55
CA SER A 340 -12.34 -18.87 10.63
C SER A 340 -11.53 -19.97 9.94
N ALA A 341 -10.34 -19.67 9.39
CA ALA A 341 -9.61 -20.57 8.51
C ALA A 341 -9.30 -21.92 9.18
N PHE A 342 -9.02 -21.95 10.48
CA PHE A 342 -8.75 -23.20 11.20
C PHE A 342 -9.94 -24.15 11.22
N SER A 343 -11.17 -23.64 11.18
CA SER A 343 -12.38 -24.47 11.30
C SER A 343 -12.51 -25.51 10.20
N VAL A 344 -11.90 -25.26 9.02
CA VAL A 344 -11.91 -26.21 7.90
C VAL A 344 -10.89 -27.34 8.04
N VAL A 345 -9.90 -27.19 8.93
CA VAL A 345 -8.82 -28.16 9.18
C VAL A 345 -8.77 -28.64 10.63
N ALA A 346 -9.82 -28.38 11.43
CA ALA A 346 -9.81 -28.64 12.88
C ALA A 346 -9.66 -30.13 13.26
N GLY A 347 -9.77 -31.05 12.31
CA GLY A 347 -9.51 -32.49 12.50
C GLY A 347 -8.40 -33.02 11.59
N GLU A 348 -7.61 -32.14 10.99
CA GLU A 348 -6.52 -32.53 10.10
C GLU A 348 -5.29 -32.96 10.89
N THR A 349 -4.64 -34.02 10.42
CA THR A 349 -3.40 -34.55 11.02
C THR A 349 -2.17 -34.19 10.21
N ASP A 350 -2.36 -33.77 8.96
CA ASP A 350 -1.30 -33.24 8.11
C ASP A 350 -0.94 -31.80 8.50
N THR A 351 0.29 -31.62 8.96
CA THR A 351 0.83 -30.34 9.42
C THR A 351 1.05 -29.34 8.29
N SER A 352 1.11 -29.78 7.03
CA SER A 352 1.12 -28.86 5.87
C SER A 352 -0.13 -27.97 5.83
N CYS A 353 -1.28 -28.52 6.25
CA CYS A 353 -2.52 -27.75 6.37
C CYS A 353 -2.42 -26.71 7.50
N LEU A 354 -1.76 -27.06 8.61
CA LEU A 354 -1.64 -26.16 9.76
C LEU A 354 -0.72 -24.97 9.47
N GLN A 355 0.29 -25.12 8.59
CA GLN A 355 1.14 -24.02 8.15
C GLN A 355 0.33 -22.84 7.58
N CYS A 356 -0.76 -23.11 6.87
CA CYS A 356 -1.60 -22.08 6.24
C CYS A 356 -2.84 -21.71 7.07
N HIS A 357 -3.29 -22.59 7.98
CA HIS A 357 -4.55 -22.43 8.70
C HIS A 357 -4.38 -22.11 10.19
N THR A 358 -3.15 -21.91 10.64
CA THR A 358 -2.82 -21.41 11.97
C THR A 358 -1.82 -20.26 11.85
N THR A 359 -1.57 -19.55 12.95
CA THR A 359 -0.56 -18.49 13.01
C THR A 359 0.68 -19.01 13.72
N GLY A 360 1.86 -18.70 13.20
CA GLY A 360 3.11 -19.09 13.85
C GLY A 360 3.34 -20.59 13.91
N PHE A 361 2.87 -21.33 12.91
CA PHE A 361 3.26 -22.71 12.71
C PHE A 361 4.57 -22.74 11.93
N PHE A 362 5.68 -22.87 12.65
CA PHE A 362 7.01 -22.81 12.07
C PHE A 362 7.97 -23.69 12.87
N TYR A 363 7.95 -24.99 12.55
CA TYR A 363 8.83 -25.94 13.19
C TYR A 363 10.24 -25.83 12.61
N ALA A 364 11.07 -25.02 13.25
CA ALA A 364 12.36 -24.61 12.74
C ALA A 364 13.43 -25.70 12.93
N ASP A 365 13.24 -26.91 12.44
CA ASP A 365 14.24 -28.00 12.51
C ASP A 365 15.27 -27.84 11.37
N ARG A 366 16.08 -26.78 11.44
CA ARG A 366 17.02 -26.43 10.37
C ARG A 366 18.27 -27.31 10.39
N ASP A 367 18.63 -27.85 11.56
CA ASP A 367 19.76 -28.78 11.71
C ASP A 367 19.37 -30.27 11.54
N LYS A 368 18.07 -30.55 11.35
CA LYS A 368 17.49 -31.89 11.14
C LYS A 368 17.68 -32.82 12.34
N ASN A 369 17.67 -32.27 13.55
CA ASN A 369 17.80 -33.00 14.80
C ASN A 369 16.45 -33.54 15.33
N GLY A 370 15.33 -33.18 14.69
CA GLY A 370 13.97 -33.58 15.06
C GLY A 370 13.36 -32.76 16.20
N THR A 371 13.96 -31.63 16.55
CA THR A 371 13.47 -30.65 17.53
C THR A 371 13.33 -29.29 16.86
N ASP A 372 12.37 -28.51 17.32
CA ASP A 372 12.29 -27.11 16.92
C ASP A 372 13.47 -26.35 17.54
N ASP A 373 14.22 -25.63 16.71
CA ASP A 373 15.37 -24.82 17.13
C ASP A 373 14.92 -23.56 17.92
N HIS A 374 13.64 -23.15 17.81
CA HIS A 374 13.12 -21.92 18.39
C HIS A 374 11.79 -22.04 19.19
N PRO A 375 11.66 -22.97 20.17
CA PRO A 375 10.37 -23.31 20.81
C PRO A 375 9.87 -22.30 21.86
N ALA A 376 10.48 -21.12 21.90
CA ALA A 376 10.18 -20.06 22.87
C ALA A 376 9.53 -18.84 22.21
N VAL A 377 9.14 -18.94 20.93
CA VAL A 377 8.50 -17.85 20.16
C VAL A 377 6.99 -17.77 20.38
N SER A 378 6.43 -18.75 21.10
CA SER A 378 4.99 -18.90 21.35
C SER A 378 4.21 -19.11 20.06
N GLY A 379 4.79 -19.83 19.10
CA GLY A 379 4.11 -20.27 17.88
C GLY A 379 3.02 -21.30 18.15
N PHE A 380 2.19 -21.59 17.15
CA PHE A 380 1.15 -22.63 17.28
C PHE A 380 1.80 -24.00 17.56
N ASP A 381 2.92 -24.30 16.88
CA ASP A 381 3.59 -25.58 16.99
C ASP A 381 4.33 -25.79 18.31
N ASP A 382 4.81 -24.72 18.95
CA ASP A 382 5.50 -24.73 20.26
C ASP A 382 4.69 -25.41 21.37
N THR A 383 3.37 -25.39 21.24
CA THR A 383 2.44 -25.91 22.26
C THR A 383 1.89 -27.29 21.93
N ILE A 384 2.22 -27.86 20.76
CA ILE A 384 1.75 -29.19 20.34
C ILE A 384 2.36 -30.27 21.25
N THR A 385 1.51 -30.84 22.11
CA THR A 385 1.89 -31.94 23.00
C THR A 385 1.64 -33.32 22.40
N ASN A 386 0.76 -33.43 21.41
CA ASN A 386 0.48 -34.67 20.68
C ASN A 386 0.57 -34.47 19.16
N TRP A 387 1.69 -34.85 18.56
CA TRP A 387 1.92 -34.72 17.12
C TRP A 387 1.12 -35.71 16.26
N THR A 388 0.45 -36.71 16.85
CA THR A 388 -0.51 -37.54 16.10
C THR A 388 -1.86 -36.85 15.91
N ASP A 389 -2.09 -35.76 16.64
CA ASP A 389 -3.30 -34.95 16.59
C ASP A 389 -2.95 -33.47 16.88
N PRO A 390 -2.18 -32.82 15.99
CA PRO A 390 -1.59 -31.51 16.23
C PRO A 390 -2.65 -30.41 16.35
N ALA A 391 -3.74 -30.51 15.58
CA ALA A 391 -4.86 -29.57 15.62
C ALA A 391 -5.48 -29.46 17.02
N ASP A 392 -5.63 -30.58 17.74
CA ASP A 392 -6.28 -30.62 19.05
C ASP A 392 -5.42 -30.09 20.20
N THR A 393 -4.09 -30.12 20.06
CA THR A 393 -3.17 -29.81 21.16
C THR A 393 -2.34 -28.53 20.99
N GLY A 394 -2.36 -27.90 19.81
CA GLY A 394 -1.73 -26.60 19.58
C GLY A 394 -2.51 -25.42 20.17
N ASP A 395 -1.91 -24.23 20.11
CA ASP A 395 -2.37 -23.07 20.86
C ASP A 395 -3.70 -22.55 20.31
N THR A 396 -4.68 -22.42 21.20
CA THR A 396 -6.01 -21.93 20.86
C THR A 396 -6.03 -20.49 20.36
N HIS A 397 -5.12 -19.60 20.79
CA HIS A 397 -5.13 -18.20 20.35
C HIS A 397 -4.57 -18.01 18.93
N LEU A 398 -3.84 -19.01 18.43
CA LEU A 398 -3.23 -19.02 17.09
C LEU A 398 -3.98 -19.93 16.12
N ARG A 399 -5.16 -20.46 16.51
CA ARG A 399 -6.07 -21.16 15.60
C ARG A 399 -6.68 -20.16 14.62
N GLY A 400 -6.23 -20.23 13.36
CA GLY A 400 -6.69 -19.39 12.25
C GLY A 400 -5.57 -18.53 11.70
N VAL A 401 -5.88 -17.76 10.65
CA VAL A 401 -4.97 -16.75 10.09
C VAL A 401 -5.22 -15.45 10.84
N THR A 402 -4.55 -15.30 11.99
CA THR A 402 -4.66 -14.12 12.87
C THR A 402 -3.95 -12.90 12.28
N CYS A 403 -4.07 -11.74 12.92
CA CYS A 403 -3.37 -10.52 12.51
C CYS A 403 -1.86 -10.77 12.32
N GLU A 404 -1.26 -11.53 13.23
CA GLU A 404 0.19 -11.77 13.28
C GLU A 404 0.67 -12.75 12.19
N ALA A 405 -0.23 -13.47 11.50
CA ALA A 405 0.14 -14.29 10.35
C ALA A 405 0.58 -13.42 9.15
N CYS A 406 -0.02 -12.23 8.99
CA CYS A 406 0.32 -11.31 7.92
C CYS A 406 1.27 -10.20 8.37
N HIS A 407 1.02 -9.66 9.57
CA HIS A 407 1.79 -8.55 10.10
C HIS A 407 3.07 -8.98 10.81
N GLY A 408 3.20 -10.26 11.14
CA GLY A 408 4.30 -10.79 11.96
C GLY A 408 4.01 -10.68 13.46
N PRO A 409 4.85 -11.28 14.31
CA PRO A 409 4.65 -11.27 15.76
C PRO A 409 4.82 -9.87 16.37
N GLY A 410 4.03 -9.55 17.41
CA GLY A 410 3.97 -8.22 18.01
C GLY A 410 4.12 -8.15 19.54
N ALA A 411 4.43 -9.26 20.23
CA ALA A 411 4.59 -9.22 21.69
C ALA A 411 6.05 -9.03 22.13
N ASP A 412 6.41 -7.78 22.41
CA ASP A 412 7.54 -7.46 23.29
C ASP A 412 7.24 -6.22 24.15
N ALA A 413 7.25 -6.40 25.47
CA ALA A 413 7.03 -5.32 26.44
C ALA A 413 8.22 -4.35 26.56
N SER A 414 9.35 -4.66 25.93
CA SER A 414 10.56 -3.83 25.93
C SER A 414 10.61 -2.83 24.77
N LEU A 415 9.71 -2.95 23.80
CA LEU A 415 9.61 -2.04 22.65
C LEU A 415 8.55 -0.96 22.89
N THR A 416 8.75 0.21 22.30
CA THR A 416 7.72 1.26 22.33
C THR A 416 6.49 0.83 21.54
N PHE A 417 5.33 1.42 21.82
CA PHE A 417 4.11 1.15 21.05
C PHE A 417 4.35 1.33 19.54
N ALA A 418 5.06 2.38 19.13
CA ALA A 418 5.39 2.65 17.74
C ALA A 418 6.34 1.62 17.10
N GLU A 419 7.24 1.01 17.88
CA GLU A 419 8.14 -0.04 17.40
C GLU A 419 7.49 -1.43 17.42
N SER A 420 6.54 -1.66 18.33
CA SER A 420 5.74 -2.89 18.41
C SER A 420 4.55 -2.91 17.45
N HIS A 421 4.13 -1.73 16.98
CA HIS A 421 2.98 -1.57 16.10
C HIS A 421 3.46 -1.30 14.68
N TYR A 422 2.99 -2.12 13.75
CA TYR A 422 3.34 -2.09 12.33
C TYR A 422 3.13 -0.70 11.72
N SER A 423 4.21 0.08 11.56
CA SER A 423 4.17 1.36 10.87
C SER A 423 3.89 1.16 9.38
N ASP A 424 4.40 0.06 8.82
CA ASP A 424 4.43 -0.24 7.40
C ASP A 424 3.75 -1.59 7.15
N VAL A 425 2.58 -1.55 6.52
CA VAL A 425 1.86 -2.76 6.13
C VAL A 425 2.17 -3.03 4.66
N SER A 426 2.80 -4.17 4.39
CA SER A 426 3.17 -4.55 3.02
C SER A 426 1.94 -4.76 2.14
N LEU A 427 1.92 -4.10 0.98
CA LEU A 427 0.97 -4.41 -0.11
C LEU A 427 1.52 -5.48 -1.07
N ASN A 428 2.72 -5.99 -0.82
CA ASN A 428 3.33 -7.05 -1.62
C ASN A 428 2.57 -8.36 -1.45
N SER A 429 2.43 -9.12 -2.55
CA SER A 429 1.75 -10.42 -2.54
C SER A 429 2.48 -11.50 -1.73
N GLY A 430 3.78 -11.34 -1.45
CA GLY A 430 4.62 -12.32 -0.77
C GLY A 430 4.04 -12.88 0.52
N VAL A 431 3.42 -12.03 1.35
CA VAL A 431 2.78 -12.47 2.60
C VAL A 431 1.60 -13.41 2.34
N CYS A 432 0.82 -13.16 1.29
CA CYS A 432 -0.33 -13.96 0.90
C CYS A 432 0.11 -15.28 0.24
N LEU A 433 1.15 -15.22 -0.60
CA LEU A 433 1.66 -16.36 -1.37
C LEU A 433 2.39 -17.40 -0.51
N THR A 434 2.64 -17.11 0.76
CA THR A 434 3.07 -18.14 1.74
C THR A 434 2.03 -19.24 1.93
N CYS A 435 0.75 -18.94 1.65
CA CYS A 435 -0.36 -19.89 1.76
C CYS A 435 -1.13 -20.03 0.44
N HIS A 436 -1.25 -18.94 -0.33
CA HIS A 436 -2.07 -18.85 -1.54
C HIS A 436 -1.25 -19.02 -2.82
N GLU A 437 -0.39 -20.03 -2.89
CA GLU A 437 0.25 -20.44 -4.15
C GLU A 437 0.66 -21.91 -4.02
N HIS A 438 -0.33 -22.80 -3.93
CA HIS A 438 -0.08 -24.21 -3.69
C HIS A 438 -0.41 -25.04 -4.93
N GLU A 439 0.58 -25.80 -5.43
CA GLU A 439 0.33 -26.86 -6.39
C GLU A 439 0.27 -28.19 -5.61
N ASN A 440 -0.79 -28.98 -5.79
CA ASN A 440 -0.95 -30.35 -5.23
C ASN A 440 -1.56 -30.54 -3.83
N ILE A 441 -2.04 -29.51 -3.12
CA ILE A 441 -2.93 -29.71 -1.95
C ILE A 441 -4.40 -29.75 -2.41
N SER A 442 -5.13 -30.75 -1.90
CA SER A 442 -6.55 -30.93 -2.21
C SER A 442 -7.37 -29.68 -1.87
N GLY A 443 -8.21 -29.22 -2.81
CA GLY A 443 -9.08 -28.06 -2.61
C GLY A 443 -8.42 -26.69 -2.85
N HIS A 444 -7.13 -26.65 -3.22
CA HIS A 444 -6.36 -25.41 -3.36
C HIS A 444 -5.80 -25.24 -4.79
N PHE A 445 -6.67 -25.05 -5.79
CA PHE A 445 -6.22 -24.60 -7.11
C PHE A 445 -6.06 -23.08 -7.09
N PHE A 446 -4.82 -22.61 -7.18
CA PHE A 446 -4.49 -21.20 -7.33
C PHE A 446 -3.28 -21.05 -8.26
N GLU A 447 -3.47 -20.29 -9.34
CA GLU A 447 -2.40 -19.99 -10.27
C GLU A 447 -2.09 -18.49 -10.23
N TYR A 448 -0.86 -18.14 -9.89
CA TYR A 448 -0.42 -16.76 -9.71
C TYR A 448 0.39 -16.24 -10.91
N SER A 449 0.27 -14.93 -11.17
CA SER A 449 1.20 -14.19 -12.03
C SER A 449 1.57 -12.86 -11.37
N ASP A 450 2.85 -12.51 -11.44
CA ASP A 450 3.38 -11.26 -10.91
C ASP A 450 3.18 -10.04 -11.82
N THR A 451 2.35 -10.17 -12.87
CA THR A 451 2.11 -9.08 -13.84
C THR A 451 1.60 -7.80 -13.17
N HIS A 452 0.69 -7.94 -12.19
CA HIS A 452 0.16 -6.82 -11.42
C HIS A 452 1.12 -6.35 -10.31
N ASP A 453 1.83 -7.27 -9.64
CA ASP A 453 2.91 -6.95 -8.70
C ASP A 453 4.03 -6.13 -9.37
N LYS A 454 4.24 -6.31 -10.67
CA LYS A 454 5.22 -5.56 -11.47
C LYS A 454 4.62 -4.37 -12.21
N ALA A 455 3.33 -4.08 -12.07
CA ALA A 455 2.66 -2.99 -12.79
C ALA A 455 3.26 -1.61 -12.52
N HIS A 456 3.91 -1.45 -11.36
CA HIS A 456 4.59 -0.21 -10.97
C HIS A 456 5.78 0.12 -11.88
N THR A 457 6.34 -0.88 -12.57
CA THR A 457 7.41 -0.72 -13.55
C THR A 457 6.82 -0.63 -14.96
N LEU A 458 6.99 0.52 -15.60
CA LEU A 458 6.54 0.78 -16.97
C LEU A 458 7.42 0.04 -17.99
N SER A 459 6.96 -0.06 -19.24
CA SER A 459 7.63 -0.81 -20.32
C SER A 459 9.07 -0.34 -20.64
N ASN A 460 9.41 0.89 -20.27
CA ASN A 460 10.76 1.45 -20.39
C ASN A 460 11.66 1.14 -19.17
N GLY A 461 11.18 0.34 -18.21
CA GLY A 461 11.86 0.00 -16.96
C GLY A 461 11.80 1.09 -15.88
N THR A 462 11.05 2.18 -16.10
CA THR A 462 10.91 3.24 -15.09
C THR A 462 9.70 3.00 -14.19
N VAL A 463 9.82 3.37 -12.91
CA VAL A 463 8.67 3.34 -11.99
C VAL A 463 7.66 4.42 -12.34
N ALA A 464 6.37 4.12 -12.22
CA ALA A 464 5.29 5.08 -12.39
C ALA A 464 5.38 6.21 -11.35
N LYS A 465 5.87 7.39 -11.77
CA LYS A 465 6.13 8.56 -10.91
C LYS A 465 5.26 9.78 -11.20
N ASN A 466 4.37 9.73 -12.19
CA ASN A 466 3.38 10.79 -12.37
C ASN A 466 2.06 10.38 -11.70
N ALA A 467 1.31 11.36 -11.19
CA ALA A 467 0.10 11.11 -10.41
C ALA A 467 -0.96 10.28 -11.17
N GLU A 468 -1.08 10.47 -12.48
CA GLU A 468 -2.06 9.75 -13.31
C GLU A 468 -1.72 8.27 -13.44
N CYS A 469 -0.47 7.93 -13.74
CA CYS A 469 -0.01 6.54 -13.81
C CYS A 469 0.00 5.89 -12.43
N PHE A 470 0.40 6.63 -11.39
CA PHE A 470 0.52 6.13 -10.02
C PHE A 470 -0.80 5.50 -9.54
N ARG A 471 -1.93 6.16 -9.80
CA ARG A 471 -3.27 5.71 -9.38
C ARG A 471 -3.66 4.30 -9.84
N CYS A 472 -3.11 3.83 -10.96
CA CYS A 472 -3.48 2.54 -11.54
C CYS A 472 -2.32 1.55 -11.60
N HIS A 473 -1.08 1.99 -11.46
CA HIS A 473 0.11 1.15 -11.60
C HIS A 473 0.78 0.82 -10.27
N THR A 474 0.41 1.47 -9.17
CA THR A 474 0.97 1.19 -7.85
C THR A 474 -0.11 0.74 -6.88
N GLY A 475 0.27 -0.08 -5.91
CA GLY A 475 -0.66 -0.54 -4.88
C GLY A 475 -1.18 0.64 -4.06
N GLU A 476 -0.29 1.55 -3.66
CA GLU A 476 -0.63 2.72 -2.86
C GLU A 476 -1.53 3.69 -3.63
N GLY A 477 -1.28 3.90 -4.92
CA GLY A 477 -2.10 4.76 -5.78
C GLY A 477 -3.48 4.20 -6.03
N MET A 478 -3.61 2.88 -6.19
CA MET A 478 -4.93 2.26 -6.32
C MET A 478 -5.69 2.28 -4.99
N MET A 479 -5.00 2.06 -3.87
CA MET A 479 -5.61 2.15 -2.54
C MET A 479 -6.06 3.58 -2.21
N SER A 480 -5.29 4.61 -2.60
CA SER A 480 -5.71 6.00 -2.44
C SER A 480 -6.98 6.29 -3.23
N ARG A 481 -7.08 5.77 -4.47
CA ARG A 481 -8.30 5.86 -5.28
C ARG A 481 -9.50 5.18 -4.61
N ILE A 482 -9.33 3.97 -4.07
CA ILE A 482 -10.40 3.22 -3.39
C ILE A 482 -10.93 3.99 -2.18
N PHE A 483 -10.04 4.58 -1.39
CA PHE A 483 -10.42 5.28 -0.15
C PHE A 483 -10.69 6.78 -0.33
N GLY A 484 -10.53 7.31 -1.55
CA GLY A 484 -10.70 8.74 -1.83
C GLY A 484 -9.63 9.63 -1.20
N ALA A 485 -8.42 9.09 -1.02
CA ALA A 485 -7.25 9.85 -0.57
C ALA A 485 -6.49 10.44 -1.77
N ASP A 486 -5.87 11.60 -1.57
CA ASP A 486 -5.04 12.26 -2.58
C ASP A 486 -3.56 11.94 -2.32
N LEU A 487 -3.16 10.70 -2.63
CA LEU A 487 -1.76 10.29 -2.55
C LEU A 487 -1.08 10.40 -3.91
N THR A 488 0.12 10.95 -3.89
CA THR A 488 1.05 11.04 -5.01
C THR A 488 2.28 10.17 -4.74
N PRO A 489 3.14 9.92 -5.75
CA PRO A 489 4.41 9.24 -5.53
C PRO A 489 5.33 9.90 -4.49
N ALA A 490 5.13 11.19 -4.18
CA ALA A 490 5.91 11.89 -3.17
C ALA A 490 5.45 11.58 -1.73
N ASP A 491 4.26 11.00 -1.57
CA ASP A 491 3.64 10.76 -0.25
C ASP A 491 3.88 9.33 0.25
N VAL A 492 4.65 8.52 -0.49
CA VAL A 492 4.87 7.10 -0.19
C VAL A 492 6.35 6.77 -0.07
N ASP A 493 6.72 6.08 1.00
CA ASP A 493 8.11 5.73 1.28
C ASP A 493 8.62 4.57 0.42
N THR A 494 7.71 3.68 0.00
CA THR A 494 7.99 2.57 -0.91
C THR A 494 6.85 2.43 -1.90
N VAL A 495 7.19 2.41 -3.19
CA VAL A 495 6.22 2.16 -4.25
C VAL A 495 6.17 0.67 -4.52
N THR A 496 5.00 0.05 -4.31
CA THR A 496 4.76 -1.35 -4.65
C THR A 496 3.85 -1.47 -5.86
N GLY A 497 3.82 -2.64 -6.50
CA GLY A 497 2.81 -2.92 -7.52
C GLY A 497 1.45 -3.25 -6.93
N ILE A 498 0.56 -3.73 -7.78
CA ILE A 498 -0.80 -4.09 -7.40
C ILE A 498 -0.79 -5.53 -6.87
N GLY A 499 -0.49 -5.68 -5.59
CA GLY A 499 -0.50 -6.99 -4.91
C GLY A 499 -1.88 -7.43 -4.43
N CYS A 500 -1.94 -8.62 -3.81
CA CYS A 500 -3.19 -9.23 -3.36
C CYS A 500 -4.07 -8.28 -2.52
N ALA A 501 -3.46 -7.58 -1.56
CA ALA A 501 -4.15 -6.72 -0.60
C ALA A 501 -4.73 -5.42 -1.21
N VAL A 502 -4.41 -5.11 -2.46
CA VAL A 502 -5.00 -4.00 -3.21
C VAL A 502 -6.39 -4.36 -3.70
N CYS A 503 -6.54 -5.60 -4.17
CA CYS A 503 -7.80 -6.13 -4.69
C CYS A 503 -8.67 -6.72 -3.58
N HIS A 504 -8.03 -7.42 -2.65
CA HIS A 504 -8.66 -8.11 -1.53
C HIS A 504 -8.43 -7.34 -0.24
N ASP A 505 -9.47 -7.27 0.57
CA ASP A 505 -9.46 -6.76 1.91
C ASP A 505 -9.21 -7.89 2.91
N PRO A 506 -7.96 -8.12 3.36
CA PRO A 506 -7.64 -9.26 4.22
C PRO A 506 -8.40 -9.25 5.57
N HIS A 507 -8.97 -8.10 5.94
CA HIS A 507 -9.77 -7.91 7.15
C HIS A 507 -11.29 -8.09 6.93
N GLY A 508 -11.76 -8.11 5.69
CA GLY A 508 -13.18 -8.24 5.36
C GLY A 508 -14.06 -7.04 5.68
N GLU A 509 -13.49 -5.85 5.89
CA GLU A 509 -14.23 -4.60 6.14
C GLU A 509 -15.14 -4.21 4.97
N SER A 510 -14.74 -4.59 3.74
CA SER A 510 -15.53 -4.30 2.53
C SER A 510 -16.89 -5.02 2.49
N GLY A 511 -17.02 -6.16 3.18
CA GLY A 511 -18.22 -7.00 3.16
C GLY A 511 -18.54 -7.67 1.83
N PHE A 512 -17.66 -7.59 0.82
CA PHE A 512 -17.87 -8.22 -0.49
C PHE A 512 -17.38 -9.67 -0.52
N SER A 513 -17.98 -10.48 -1.40
CA SER A 513 -17.57 -11.88 -1.62
C SER A 513 -16.09 -11.97 -2.00
N SER A 514 -15.42 -13.06 -1.59
CA SER A 514 -13.98 -13.25 -1.81
C SER A 514 -13.13 -12.11 -1.27
N LEU A 515 -13.66 -11.38 -0.28
CA LEU A 515 -13.02 -10.24 0.36
C LEU A 515 -12.64 -9.13 -0.64
N LEU A 516 -13.31 -8.96 -1.78
CA LEU A 516 -12.95 -7.89 -2.72
C LEU A 516 -13.10 -6.50 -2.08
N ARG A 517 -12.29 -5.51 -2.45
CA ARG A 517 -12.46 -4.12 -1.95
C ARG A 517 -13.58 -3.35 -2.64
N LEU A 518 -13.82 -3.64 -3.91
CA LEU A 518 -14.82 -2.97 -4.74
C LEU A 518 -15.75 -3.98 -5.40
N SER A 519 -17.04 -3.70 -5.36
CA SER A 519 -18.05 -4.39 -6.16
C SER A 519 -19.26 -3.48 -6.45
N GLY A 520 -20.08 -3.86 -7.42
CA GLY A 520 -21.31 -3.18 -7.81
C GLY A 520 -21.13 -2.21 -8.99
N SER A 521 -21.86 -1.09 -8.98
CA SER A 521 -21.90 -0.19 -10.13
C SER A 521 -20.65 0.71 -10.27
N PHE A 522 -20.33 1.05 -11.51
CA PHE A 522 -19.29 2.01 -11.91
C PHE A 522 -19.89 3.12 -12.76
N GLN A 523 -19.42 4.36 -12.57
CA GLN A 523 -19.92 5.54 -13.28
C GLN A 523 -18.87 6.07 -14.25
N PHE A 524 -19.32 6.35 -15.47
CA PHE A 524 -18.56 7.02 -16.52
C PHE A 524 -19.20 8.38 -16.79
N GLU A 525 -18.40 9.41 -16.93
CA GLU A 525 -18.81 10.73 -17.37
C GLU A 525 -18.62 10.81 -18.89
N THR A 526 -19.75 10.79 -19.61
CA THR A 526 -19.81 10.85 -21.06
C THR A 526 -20.21 12.23 -21.54
N ALA A 527 -20.07 12.50 -22.84
CA ALA A 527 -20.51 13.77 -23.43
C ALA A 527 -22.02 14.03 -23.22
N ASP A 528 -22.82 12.97 -23.07
CA ASP A 528 -24.27 13.03 -22.86
C ASP A 528 -24.67 12.97 -21.37
N GLY A 529 -23.69 12.95 -20.46
CA GLY A 529 -23.87 12.87 -19.01
C GLY A 529 -23.34 11.58 -18.40
N THR A 530 -23.75 11.28 -17.16
CA THR A 530 -23.28 10.10 -16.42
C THR A 530 -23.92 8.81 -16.94
N TYR A 531 -23.11 7.85 -17.39
CA TYR A 531 -23.51 6.48 -17.67
C TYR A 531 -23.15 5.59 -16.47
N THR A 532 -24.11 4.80 -15.99
CA THR A 532 -23.88 3.86 -14.87
C THR A 532 -23.91 2.42 -15.38
N ALA A 533 -22.76 1.75 -15.30
CA ALA A 533 -22.64 0.33 -15.56
C ALA A 533 -22.87 -0.47 -14.27
N ASP A 534 -23.61 -1.58 -14.35
CA ASP A 534 -23.56 -2.61 -13.32
C ASP A 534 -22.31 -3.48 -13.57
N ALA A 535 -21.23 -3.15 -12.86
CA ALA A 535 -19.93 -3.77 -13.08
C ALA A 535 -19.65 -4.94 -12.13
N GLY A 536 -20.55 -5.25 -11.18
CA GLY A 536 -20.37 -6.38 -10.25
C GLY A 536 -18.95 -6.46 -9.66
N LYS A 537 -18.27 -7.62 -9.73
CA LYS A 537 -16.86 -7.74 -9.29
C LYS A 537 -15.89 -7.05 -10.26
N ALA A 538 -16.26 -6.90 -11.52
CA ALA A 538 -15.48 -6.15 -12.51
C ALA A 538 -15.34 -4.65 -12.19
N LYS A 539 -16.08 -4.09 -11.22
CA LYS A 539 -15.85 -2.71 -10.73
C LYS A 539 -14.38 -2.46 -10.36
N LEU A 540 -13.74 -3.46 -9.76
CA LEU A 540 -12.33 -3.37 -9.42
C LEU A 540 -11.46 -3.26 -10.70
N CYS A 541 -11.71 -4.09 -11.70
CA CYS A 541 -11.04 -4.03 -13.00
C CYS A 541 -11.29 -2.68 -13.71
N TYR A 542 -12.54 -2.21 -13.68
CA TYR A 542 -12.97 -0.95 -14.28
C TYR A 542 -12.29 0.25 -13.63
N SER A 543 -11.76 0.13 -12.41
CA SER A 543 -11.07 1.24 -11.76
C SER A 543 -9.72 1.58 -12.42
N CYS A 544 -9.12 0.63 -13.16
CA CYS A 544 -7.86 0.84 -13.88
C CYS A 544 -7.95 0.62 -15.39
N HIS A 545 -8.78 -0.34 -15.85
CA HIS A 545 -8.95 -0.68 -17.26
C HIS A 545 -10.09 0.12 -17.91
N ASN A 546 -9.99 1.43 -17.79
CA ASN A 546 -10.86 2.42 -18.38
C ASN A 546 -10.01 3.56 -18.98
N SER A 547 -10.61 4.36 -19.86
CA SER A 547 -10.01 5.54 -20.48
C SER A 547 -10.06 6.82 -19.66
N ASP A 548 -10.13 6.65 -18.32
CA ASP A 548 -10.54 7.60 -17.29
C ASP A 548 -12.06 7.68 -17.10
N THR A 549 -12.47 8.12 -15.90
CA THR A 549 -13.86 8.39 -15.53
C THR A 549 -14.50 9.45 -16.41
N VAL A 550 -13.72 10.41 -16.93
CA VAL A 550 -14.16 11.36 -17.95
C VAL A 550 -13.65 10.89 -19.30
N LEU A 551 -14.57 10.62 -20.22
CA LEU A 551 -14.19 10.08 -21.52
C LEU A 551 -13.29 11.06 -22.30
N PRO A 552 -12.21 10.56 -22.92
CA PRO A 552 -11.27 11.40 -23.64
C PRO A 552 -11.92 12.02 -24.88
N ALA A 553 -11.61 13.28 -25.15
CA ALA A 553 -12.12 13.98 -26.34
C ALA A 553 -11.39 13.55 -27.63
N VAL A 554 -12.07 13.72 -28.77
CA VAL A 554 -11.44 13.58 -30.10
C VAL A 554 -10.20 14.45 -30.20
N GLY A 555 -9.13 13.90 -30.77
CA GLY A 555 -7.81 14.55 -30.81
C GLY A 555 -6.85 14.05 -29.72
N THR A 556 -7.27 13.12 -28.87
CA THR A 556 -6.45 12.41 -27.89
C THR A 556 -6.36 10.91 -28.24
N ILE A 557 -5.43 10.19 -27.60
CA ILE A 557 -5.34 8.73 -27.69
C ILE A 557 -5.95 8.15 -26.41
N PRO A 558 -7.14 7.51 -26.49
CA PRO A 558 -7.69 6.79 -25.34
C PRO A 558 -6.73 5.70 -24.87
N HIS A 559 -6.47 5.63 -23.57
CA HIS A 559 -5.63 4.61 -22.95
C HIS A 559 -6.54 3.58 -22.24
N ASN A 560 -6.35 2.29 -22.48
CA ASN A 560 -7.06 1.20 -21.76
C ASN A 560 -8.60 1.29 -21.77
N SER A 561 -9.21 1.51 -22.93
CA SER A 561 -10.66 1.65 -23.17
C SER A 561 -11.47 0.35 -23.01
N THR A 562 -10.99 -0.61 -22.21
CA THR A 562 -11.56 -1.95 -22.10
C THR A 562 -12.96 -1.93 -21.47
N ALA A 563 -13.15 -1.17 -20.39
CA ALA A 563 -14.44 -1.06 -19.73
C ALA A 563 -15.49 -0.39 -20.64
N GLU A 564 -15.11 0.69 -21.33
CA GLU A 564 -15.98 1.40 -22.28
C GLU A 564 -16.35 0.52 -23.47
N MET A 565 -15.38 -0.20 -24.05
CA MET A 565 -15.62 -1.13 -25.14
C MET A 565 -16.61 -2.23 -24.72
N TYR A 566 -16.42 -2.80 -23.53
CA TYR A 566 -17.30 -3.82 -22.97
C TYR A 566 -18.73 -3.29 -22.78
N GLU A 567 -18.86 -2.06 -22.29
CA GLU A 567 -20.14 -1.38 -22.08
C GLU A 567 -20.77 -0.84 -23.39
N GLY A 568 -20.01 -0.74 -24.48
CA GLY A 568 -20.48 -0.22 -25.75
C GLY A 568 -20.60 1.31 -25.77
N ILE A 569 -19.74 2.00 -25.05
CA ILE A 569 -19.68 3.47 -24.94
C ILE A 569 -18.28 3.98 -25.29
N GLY A 570 -18.05 5.30 -25.28
CA GLY A 570 -16.71 5.88 -25.41
C GLY A 570 -16.25 6.17 -26.83
N GLY A 571 -16.64 5.36 -27.81
CA GLY A 571 -16.34 5.60 -29.21
C GLY A 571 -17.08 6.82 -29.78
N TYR A 572 -16.48 7.45 -30.80
CA TYR A 572 -17.13 8.52 -31.55
C TYR A 572 -18.20 7.94 -32.49
N ASP A 573 -19.46 8.24 -32.22
CA ASP A 573 -20.64 7.62 -32.83
C ASP A 573 -21.16 8.32 -34.12
N TYR A 574 -20.61 9.47 -34.47
CA TYR A 574 -21.06 10.28 -35.61
C TYR A 574 -22.55 10.67 -35.55
N GLY A 575 -23.12 10.79 -34.35
CA GLY A 575 -24.54 11.07 -34.12
C GLY A 575 -25.46 9.87 -34.39
N ASN A 576 -24.91 8.66 -34.51
CA ASN A 576 -25.68 7.43 -34.61
C ASN A 576 -26.00 6.90 -33.22
N ASP A 577 -27.20 6.35 -33.05
CA ASP A 577 -27.55 5.66 -31.80
C ASP A 577 -26.84 4.29 -31.76
N LEU A 578 -25.83 4.19 -30.90
CA LEU A 578 -25.11 2.94 -30.60
C LEU A 578 -25.43 2.40 -29.21
N SER A 579 -26.45 2.94 -28.53
CA SER A 579 -26.79 2.55 -27.15
C SER A 579 -27.24 1.08 -27.03
N ASP A 580 -27.69 0.47 -28.13
CA ASP A 580 -28.06 -0.95 -28.21
C ASP A 580 -26.86 -1.88 -28.46
N LYS A 581 -25.64 -1.36 -28.53
CA LYS A 581 -24.41 -2.09 -28.84
C LYS A 581 -23.57 -2.49 -27.63
N LYS A 582 -24.13 -2.50 -26.43
CA LYS A 582 -23.47 -3.11 -25.25
C LYS A 582 -23.06 -4.55 -25.54
N SER A 583 -21.94 -5.02 -24.96
CA SER A 583 -21.46 -6.39 -25.18
C SER A 583 -22.52 -7.42 -24.79
N TRP A 584 -22.65 -8.48 -25.60
CA TRP A 584 -23.58 -9.58 -25.28
C TRP A 584 -23.23 -10.28 -23.96
N HIS A 585 -21.94 -10.37 -23.61
CA HIS A 585 -21.52 -10.93 -22.33
C HIS A 585 -21.97 -10.02 -21.18
N ALA A 586 -21.76 -8.71 -21.32
CA ALA A 586 -22.23 -7.71 -20.34
C ALA A 586 -23.75 -7.72 -20.17
N LEU A 587 -24.52 -7.83 -21.26
CA LEU A 587 -25.98 -7.93 -21.25
C LEU A 587 -26.50 -9.19 -20.54
N ARG A 588 -25.66 -10.21 -20.40
CA ARG A 588 -25.98 -11.46 -19.69
C ARG A 588 -25.45 -11.47 -18.25
N GLY A 589 -24.86 -10.37 -17.79
CA GLY A 589 -24.30 -10.24 -16.45
C GLY A 589 -23.00 -11.01 -16.27
N LEU A 590 -22.29 -11.32 -17.35
CA LEU A 590 -20.92 -11.79 -17.25
C LEU A 590 -20.00 -10.60 -16.97
N GLU A 591 -18.92 -10.88 -16.25
CA GLU A 591 -17.96 -9.92 -15.76
C GLU A 591 -16.56 -10.27 -16.29
N CYS A 592 -15.58 -9.36 -16.12
CA CYS A 592 -14.20 -9.59 -16.55
C CYS A 592 -13.61 -10.89 -15.96
N VAL A 593 -13.94 -11.17 -14.70
CA VAL A 593 -13.43 -12.33 -13.95
C VAL A 593 -13.92 -13.66 -14.49
N ASP A 594 -15.10 -13.70 -15.14
CA ASP A 594 -15.66 -14.93 -15.71
C ASP A 594 -14.87 -15.46 -16.92
N CYS A 595 -14.04 -14.60 -17.52
CA CYS A 595 -13.13 -14.98 -18.61
C CYS A 595 -11.66 -14.94 -18.16
N HIS A 596 -11.23 -13.82 -17.57
CA HIS A 596 -9.81 -13.60 -17.26
C HIS A 596 -9.34 -14.39 -16.04
N MET A 597 -10.23 -14.71 -15.10
CA MET A 597 -9.90 -15.40 -13.86
C MET A 597 -10.41 -16.83 -13.78
N GLN A 598 -10.93 -17.40 -14.87
CA GLN A 598 -11.45 -18.76 -14.89
C GLN A 598 -10.69 -19.64 -15.87
N THR A 599 -10.36 -20.85 -15.43
CA THR A 599 -9.88 -21.98 -16.24
C THR A 599 -10.75 -23.21 -16.01
N GLU A 600 -10.51 -24.27 -16.78
CA GLU A 600 -11.16 -25.57 -16.59
C GLU A 600 -10.92 -26.13 -15.18
N ASP A 601 -9.73 -25.90 -14.62
CA ASP A 601 -9.30 -26.41 -13.33
C ASP A 601 -9.74 -25.54 -12.14
N GLY A 602 -10.12 -24.28 -12.37
CA GLY A 602 -10.65 -23.41 -11.32
C GLY A 602 -10.37 -21.92 -11.53
N LEU A 603 -10.25 -21.19 -10.42
CA LEU A 603 -9.94 -19.76 -10.41
C LEU A 603 -8.43 -19.55 -10.63
N THR A 604 -8.06 -18.61 -11.51
CA THR A 604 -6.67 -18.22 -11.79
C THR A 604 -6.48 -16.72 -11.57
N HIS A 605 -5.31 -16.35 -11.06
CA HIS A 605 -4.79 -14.97 -11.00
C HIS A 605 -3.73 -14.70 -12.07
N ASN A 606 -3.58 -15.57 -13.06
CA ASN A 606 -2.74 -15.30 -14.22
C ASN A 606 -3.29 -14.16 -15.08
N MET A 607 -4.63 -14.00 -15.13
CA MET A 607 -5.38 -12.94 -15.84
C MET A 607 -5.20 -12.88 -17.36
N LEU A 608 -4.13 -13.46 -17.90
CA LEU A 608 -3.84 -13.48 -19.33
C LEU A 608 -4.65 -14.59 -19.99
N MET A 609 -5.50 -14.20 -20.94
CA MET A 609 -6.23 -15.16 -21.76
C MET A 609 -5.31 -16.05 -22.60
N THR A 610 -4.07 -15.63 -22.86
CA THR A 610 -3.07 -16.41 -23.59
C THR A 610 -2.37 -17.47 -22.74
N HIS A 611 -2.51 -17.42 -21.41
CA HIS A 611 -2.03 -18.48 -20.53
C HIS A 611 -3.03 -19.63 -20.49
N ASP A 612 -2.53 -20.86 -20.59
CA ASP A 612 -3.35 -22.08 -20.62
C ASP A 612 -4.58 -21.95 -21.54
N THR A 613 -4.29 -21.55 -22.78
CA THR A 613 -5.33 -21.13 -23.72
C THR A 613 -6.35 -22.22 -23.98
N ASP A 614 -5.92 -23.49 -24.03
CA ASP A 614 -6.81 -24.63 -24.27
C ASP A 614 -7.81 -24.78 -23.11
N ALA A 615 -7.37 -24.77 -21.84
CA ALA A 615 -8.26 -24.85 -20.68
C ALA A 615 -9.22 -23.65 -20.57
N ARG A 616 -8.75 -22.45 -20.93
CA ARG A 616 -9.60 -21.25 -20.97
C ARG A 616 -10.65 -21.33 -22.06
N LEU A 617 -10.27 -21.80 -23.25
CA LEU A 617 -11.23 -22.04 -24.33
C LEU A 617 -12.27 -23.08 -23.92
N THR A 618 -11.86 -24.15 -23.23
CA THR A 618 -12.78 -25.15 -22.67
C THR A 618 -13.82 -24.50 -21.75
N THR A 619 -13.42 -23.54 -20.91
CA THR A 619 -14.30 -22.83 -19.97
C THR A 619 -15.47 -22.13 -20.68
N CYS A 620 -15.26 -21.60 -21.89
CA CYS A 620 -16.34 -20.99 -22.70
C CYS A 620 -17.48 -21.99 -23.01
N TYR A 621 -17.18 -23.29 -23.02
CA TYR A 621 -18.09 -24.37 -23.42
C TYR A 621 -18.56 -25.25 -22.27
N THR A 622 -17.71 -25.52 -21.28
CA THR A 622 -18.06 -26.36 -20.11
C THR A 622 -18.98 -25.64 -19.14
N SER A 623 -18.93 -24.31 -19.10
CA SER A 623 -19.82 -23.46 -18.27
C SER A 623 -21.26 -23.33 -18.80
N THR A 624 -21.64 -24.04 -19.87
CA THR A 624 -22.93 -23.94 -20.59
C THR A 624 -23.19 -22.65 -21.38
N CYS A 625 -22.21 -21.73 -21.46
CA CYS A 625 -22.38 -20.44 -22.14
C CYS A 625 -22.49 -20.56 -23.66
N HIS A 626 -21.65 -21.41 -24.28
CA HIS A 626 -21.64 -21.64 -25.73
C HIS A 626 -21.86 -23.12 -26.09
N THR A 627 -22.61 -23.36 -27.16
CA THR A 627 -22.88 -24.71 -27.71
C THR A 627 -22.45 -24.87 -29.17
N GLY A 628 -21.67 -23.92 -29.69
CA GLY A 628 -21.27 -23.80 -31.10
C GLY A 628 -19.77 -24.08 -31.34
N THR A 629 -19.23 -23.46 -32.40
CA THR A 629 -17.81 -23.59 -32.78
C THR A 629 -16.91 -22.88 -31.76
N SER A 630 -15.95 -23.61 -31.16
CA SER A 630 -14.93 -23.02 -30.27
C SER A 630 -14.19 -21.87 -30.96
N PRO A 631 -13.93 -20.74 -30.27
CA PRO A 631 -12.89 -19.86 -30.73
C PRO A 631 -11.60 -20.66 -30.86
N GLU A 632 -10.81 -20.34 -31.88
CA GLU A 632 -9.46 -20.88 -32.04
C GLU A 632 -8.47 -19.81 -31.63
N PHE A 633 -7.38 -20.19 -30.96
CA PHE A 633 -6.26 -19.29 -30.76
C PHE A 633 -5.24 -19.46 -31.88
N LYS A 634 -5.12 -18.45 -32.75
CA LYS A 634 -4.27 -18.51 -33.93
C LYS A 634 -3.54 -17.19 -34.15
N ASN A 635 -2.25 -17.27 -34.44
CA ASN A 635 -1.38 -16.11 -34.70
C ASN A 635 -1.41 -15.08 -33.57
N GLY A 636 -1.58 -15.51 -32.31
CA GLY A 636 -1.63 -14.63 -31.15
C GLY A 636 -3.01 -14.03 -30.85
N TYR A 637 -4.06 -14.43 -31.56
CA TYR A 637 -5.42 -13.88 -31.40
C TYR A 637 -6.47 -14.97 -31.23
N PHE A 638 -7.54 -14.64 -30.52
CA PHE A 638 -8.77 -15.43 -30.50
C PHE A 638 -9.57 -15.18 -31.77
N GLU A 639 -9.95 -16.25 -32.45
CA GLU A 639 -10.73 -16.23 -33.68
C GLU A 639 -12.09 -16.89 -33.47
N VAL A 640 -13.17 -16.13 -33.68
CA VAL A 640 -14.54 -16.64 -33.68
C VAL A 640 -15.07 -16.60 -35.12
N GLU A 641 -15.12 -17.74 -35.80
CA GLU A 641 -15.68 -17.87 -37.17
C GLU A 641 -15.20 -16.79 -38.16
N SER A 642 -13.90 -16.47 -38.16
CA SER A 642 -13.27 -15.40 -38.95
C SER A 642 -13.73 -13.96 -38.64
N SER A 643 -14.63 -13.76 -37.66
CA SER A 643 -15.13 -12.45 -37.24
C SER A 643 -14.00 -11.50 -36.83
N MET A 644 -13.04 -12.01 -36.05
CA MET A 644 -11.95 -11.24 -35.49
C MET A 644 -10.91 -10.88 -36.56
N GLN A 645 -10.62 -11.79 -37.49
CA GLN A 645 -9.87 -11.49 -38.71
C GLN A 645 -10.51 -10.35 -39.53
N ASN A 646 -11.84 -10.35 -39.71
CA ASN A 646 -12.51 -9.28 -40.44
C ASN A 646 -12.38 -7.93 -39.73
N ILE A 647 -12.54 -7.89 -38.40
CA ILE A 647 -12.37 -6.66 -37.62
C ILE A 647 -10.95 -6.11 -37.77
N ARG A 648 -9.92 -6.95 -37.66
CA ARG A 648 -8.54 -6.50 -37.86
C ARG A 648 -8.29 -6.00 -39.28
N GLY A 649 -8.84 -6.67 -40.29
CA GLY A 649 -8.77 -6.19 -41.68
C GLY A 649 -9.43 -4.80 -41.86
N GLN A 650 -10.54 -4.53 -41.19
CA GLN A 650 -11.17 -3.20 -41.19
C GLN A 650 -10.34 -2.16 -40.41
N MET A 651 -9.64 -2.56 -39.35
CA MET A 651 -8.70 -1.68 -38.66
C MET A 651 -7.53 -1.31 -39.57
N ASP A 652 -6.95 -2.27 -40.30
CA ASP A 652 -5.88 -2.05 -41.28
C ASP A 652 -6.36 -1.10 -42.39
N GLU A 653 -7.54 -1.36 -42.96
CA GLU A 653 -8.17 -0.49 -43.97
C GLU A 653 -8.35 0.95 -43.47
N LEU A 654 -8.81 1.11 -42.22
CA LEU A 654 -9.00 2.43 -41.62
C LEU A 654 -7.66 3.14 -41.39
N ALA A 655 -6.64 2.42 -40.92
CA ALA A 655 -5.30 2.97 -40.70
C ALA A 655 -4.68 3.45 -42.02
N ASP A 656 -4.79 2.66 -43.09
CA ASP A 656 -4.30 3.01 -44.41
C ASP A 656 -5.04 4.23 -44.97
N LEU A 657 -6.36 4.28 -44.82
CA LEU A 657 -7.16 5.43 -45.25
C LEU A 657 -6.80 6.71 -44.48
N ILE A 658 -6.56 6.62 -43.16
CA ILE A 658 -6.08 7.76 -42.35
C ILE A 658 -4.73 8.24 -42.86
N ASN A 659 -3.78 7.32 -43.13
CA ASN A 659 -2.46 7.67 -43.63
C ASN A 659 -2.52 8.30 -45.03
N GLU A 660 -3.28 7.72 -45.95
CA GLU A 660 -3.52 8.27 -47.28
C GLU A 660 -4.07 9.70 -47.21
N LYS A 661 -5.15 9.90 -46.46
CA LYS A 661 -5.85 11.19 -46.38
C LYS A 661 -5.09 12.25 -45.58
N SER A 662 -4.18 11.85 -44.70
CA SER A 662 -3.26 12.75 -44.00
C SER A 662 -1.95 13.00 -44.76
N GLY A 663 -1.73 12.35 -45.90
CA GLY A 663 -0.50 12.46 -46.68
C GLY A 663 0.72 11.77 -46.05
N LEU A 664 0.48 10.82 -45.13
CA LEU A 664 1.52 9.98 -44.53
C LEU A 664 1.71 8.68 -45.34
N PRO A 665 2.91 8.07 -45.29
CA PRO A 665 3.12 6.75 -45.89
C PRO A 665 2.22 5.66 -45.28
N GLU A 666 1.85 4.67 -46.09
CA GLU A 666 1.19 3.43 -45.65
C GLU A 666 1.95 2.78 -44.47
N GLY A 667 1.20 2.23 -43.51
CA GLY A 667 1.78 1.64 -42.28
C GLY A 667 2.34 2.65 -41.27
N SER A 668 2.17 3.97 -41.47
CA SER A 668 2.51 4.95 -40.44
C SER A 668 1.65 4.77 -39.18
N ALA A 669 2.25 4.96 -38.01
CA ALA A 669 1.51 4.90 -36.75
C ALA A 669 0.42 5.98 -36.68
N ILE A 670 -0.77 5.59 -36.25
CA ILE A 670 -1.90 6.50 -36.11
C ILE A 670 -1.70 7.41 -34.91
N ARG A 671 -1.85 8.72 -35.13
CA ARG A 671 -1.60 9.77 -34.14
C ARG A 671 -2.88 10.16 -33.42
N ALA A 672 -2.72 10.87 -32.30
CA ALA A 672 -3.84 11.47 -31.57
C ALA A 672 -4.65 12.44 -32.44
N SER A 673 -3.94 13.24 -33.24
CA SER A 673 -4.52 14.32 -34.02
C SER A 673 -3.72 14.61 -35.29
N TYR A 674 -4.40 15.17 -36.27
CA TYR A 674 -3.93 15.53 -37.60
C TYR A 674 -4.34 16.96 -37.93
N THR A 675 -3.68 17.52 -38.95
CA THR A 675 -4.04 18.77 -39.60
C THR A 675 -4.07 18.55 -41.10
N ALA A 676 -5.08 19.09 -41.79
CA ALA A 676 -5.25 18.97 -43.23
C ALA A 676 -5.64 20.31 -43.87
N ASP A 677 -5.69 20.33 -45.21
CA ASP A 677 -5.97 21.53 -46.01
C ASP A 677 -7.35 22.15 -45.73
N THR A 678 -8.31 21.35 -45.27
CA THR A 678 -9.65 21.81 -44.87
C THR A 678 -9.96 21.43 -43.43
N ALA A 679 -10.81 22.22 -42.78
CA ALA A 679 -11.27 21.95 -41.41
C ALA A 679 -12.12 20.67 -41.37
N GLU A 680 -12.90 20.42 -42.42
CA GLU A 680 -13.75 19.25 -42.55
C GLU A 680 -12.93 17.96 -42.62
N LEU A 681 -11.89 17.92 -43.45
CA LEU A 681 -10.97 16.78 -43.54
C LEU A 681 -10.18 16.60 -42.24
N THR A 682 -9.73 17.70 -41.63
CA THR A 682 -9.05 17.67 -40.33
C THR A 682 -9.92 17.00 -39.27
N ASN A 683 -11.21 17.39 -39.20
CA ASN A 683 -12.15 16.81 -38.25
C ASN A 683 -12.43 15.33 -38.55
N ALA A 684 -12.60 14.95 -39.82
CA ALA A 684 -12.81 13.56 -40.22
C ALA A 684 -11.63 12.66 -39.84
N LEU A 685 -10.39 13.11 -40.12
CA LEU A 685 -9.17 12.41 -39.72
C LEU A 685 -9.10 12.20 -38.21
N ASN A 686 -9.40 13.24 -37.42
CA ASN A 686 -9.30 13.15 -35.95
C ASN A 686 -10.36 12.21 -35.35
N ARG A 687 -11.59 12.20 -35.88
CA ARG A 687 -12.63 11.25 -35.44
C ARG A 687 -12.27 9.80 -35.78
N ALA A 688 -11.80 9.57 -37.01
CA ALA A 688 -11.36 8.25 -37.46
C ALA A 688 -10.17 7.74 -36.63
N ALA A 689 -9.18 8.60 -36.40
CA ALA A 689 -8.02 8.28 -35.58
C ALA A 689 -8.40 8.01 -34.12
N TYR A 690 -9.35 8.76 -33.56
CA TYR A 690 -9.87 8.51 -32.22
C TYR A 690 -10.48 7.10 -32.11
N ASN A 691 -11.40 6.73 -33.01
CA ASN A 691 -12.01 5.40 -32.99
C ASN A 691 -10.99 4.27 -33.22
N TYR A 692 -10.05 4.46 -34.13
CA TYR A 692 -8.96 3.50 -34.33
C TYR A 692 -8.16 3.29 -33.03
N ASN A 693 -7.74 4.38 -32.38
CA ASN A 693 -6.98 4.33 -31.13
C ASN A 693 -7.82 3.80 -29.96
N PHE A 694 -9.12 4.09 -29.91
CA PHE A 694 -10.05 3.54 -28.93
C PHE A 694 -10.15 2.00 -29.05
N ILE A 695 -10.27 1.46 -30.25
CA ILE A 695 -10.31 0.00 -30.46
C ILE A 695 -8.93 -0.62 -30.18
N LEU A 696 -7.84 0.06 -30.55
CA LEU A 696 -6.47 -0.40 -30.26
C LEU A 696 -6.13 -0.34 -28.75
N GLY A 697 -6.72 0.61 -28.03
CA GLY A 697 -6.58 0.81 -26.60
C GLY A 697 -7.26 -0.27 -25.76
N ASP A 698 -8.34 -0.86 -26.27
CA ASP A 698 -9.07 -1.97 -25.65
C ASP A 698 -8.24 -3.26 -25.54
N LYS A 699 -7.26 -3.45 -26.44
CA LYS A 699 -6.38 -4.63 -26.56
C LYS A 699 -7.08 -5.97 -26.82
N GLY A 700 -8.41 -6.02 -26.78
CA GLY A 700 -9.21 -7.17 -27.20
C GLY A 700 -9.45 -7.22 -28.72
N TYR A 701 -9.09 -6.16 -29.46
CA TYR A 701 -9.29 -6.04 -30.92
C TYR A 701 -10.74 -6.33 -31.33
N GLY A 702 -11.70 -5.95 -30.49
CA GLY A 702 -13.13 -6.19 -30.67
C GLY A 702 -13.67 -7.46 -30.03
N PHE A 703 -12.85 -8.28 -29.37
CA PHE A 703 -13.33 -9.50 -28.71
C PHE A 703 -14.28 -9.18 -27.55
N HIS A 704 -13.99 -8.12 -26.80
CA HIS A 704 -14.86 -7.62 -25.73
C HIS A 704 -16.23 -7.16 -26.25
N ASN A 705 -16.30 -6.58 -27.46
CA ASN A 705 -17.55 -6.14 -28.08
C ASN A 705 -17.45 -6.01 -29.61
N GLN A 706 -17.70 -7.13 -30.31
CA GLN A 706 -17.58 -7.21 -31.76
C GLN A 706 -18.57 -6.31 -32.48
N SER A 707 -19.79 -6.19 -31.94
CA SER A 707 -20.87 -5.43 -32.59
C SER A 707 -20.57 -3.93 -32.57
N TYR A 708 -20.13 -3.40 -31.43
CA TYR A 708 -19.78 -2.00 -31.28
C TYR A 708 -18.53 -1.65 -32.09
N THR A 709 -17.50 -2.50 -32.04
CA THR A 709 -16.26 -2.30 -32.80
C THR A 709 -16.52 -2.19 -34.30
N ARG A 710 -17.34 -3.10 -34.87
CA ARG A 710 -17.71 -3.06 -36.29
C ARG A 710 -18.49 -1.79 -36.64
N SER A 711 -19.39 -1.34 -35.77
CA SER A 711 -20.13 -0.09 -35.95
C SER A 711 -19.17 1.11 -36.00
N LEU A 712 -18.25 1.24 -35.05
CA LEU A 712 -17.27 2.34 -35.01
C LEU A 712 -16.38 2.34 -36.26
N LEU A 713 -15.86 1.18 -36.67
CA LEU A 713 -15.04 1.05 -37.88
C LEU A 713 -15.81 1.43 -39.14
N GLY A 714 -17.03 0.90 -39.31
CA GLY A 714 -17.87 1.19 -40.46
C GLY A 714 -18.22 2.67 -40.58
N LEU A 715 -18.55 3.33 -39.47
CA LEU A 715 -18.83 4.77 -39.43
C LEU A 715 -17.58 5.60 -39.75
N SER A 716 -16.42 5.20 -39.21
CA SER A 716 -15.16 5.90 -39.44
C SER A 716 -14.69 5.82 -40.90
N LEU A 717 -14.78 4.64 -41.50
CA LEU A 717 -14.50 4.43 -42.92
C LEU A 717 -15.46 5.22 -43.82
N ALA A 718 -16.76 5.24 -43.48
CA ALA A 718 -17.76 5.96 -44.26
C ALA A 718 -17.57 7.49 -44.21
N ASP A 719 -17.28 8.08 -43.03
CA ASP A 719 -17.02 9.52 -42.88
C ASP A 719 -15.75 9.91 -43.64
N LEU A 720 -14.63 9.23 -43.37
CA LEU A 720 -13.34 9.59 -43.95
C LEU A 720 -13.28 9.33 -45.47
N GLY A 721 -13.94 8.28 -45.96
CA GLY A 721 -14.02 7.96 -47.38
C GLY A 721 -14.84 8.95 -48.23
N SER A 722 -15.51 9.93 -47.61
CA SER A 722 -16.25 10.98 -48.31
C SER A 722 -15.38 12.15 -48.78
N TYR A 723 -14.13 12.20 -48.34
CA TYR A 723 -13.08 13.15 -48.76
C TYR A 723 -12.11 12.46 -49.69
#